data_AF-A0A9P1AT18-F1
#
_entry.id   AF-A0A9P1AT18-F1
#
_cell.length_a   1.000
_cell.length_b   1.000
_cell.length_c   1.000
_cell.angle_alpha   90.00
_cell.angle_beta   90.00
_cell.angle_gamma   90.00
#
_symmetry.space_group_name_H-M   'P 1'
#
loop_
_entity.id
_entity.type
_entity.pdbx_description
1 polymer ?
#
loop_
_entity_poly.entity_id
_entity_poly.type
_entity_poly.pdbx_seq_one_letter_code
_entity_poly.pdbx_strand_id
1 'polypeptide(L)'
;MRYSERCYVLGHLFTFLIALAITATLIFFINAATSPSPSPSVTVSLSDVQPTSTEKPSKVWDTMDGEGYQFKATDEQVTLDKRYEELSKLPSCGQLSQVQEEVKAKLGNVKKQFAECITPIVEQWRGNAREMNVDWVEKAAICDQLPVFQTLGIVPFANLHEIKWTILPRCTEQNVLLTLGVGHDTVAEETLNRTLPNTKFYGADPIIEPNRQLFSAVGKFFPFAIGRNPGFSTFRVLPNQNQKTRNYVYQDVTTIDLIYFLKGVLKLKKIDFAWIDIEGGEFEFIDMLHRDGPLDKEGISICQFNLEVHSKFHPPGAQIYHDFIFKVLEEQRYVFLQSLHTDVGVHRMYFINVENTELAPWRMGPRLGILCSLVTSTFIMFHVVRNANNYLQAEIILPTDTKHPIFQAFYNCVTPHLNPLKGDFDKFYHNFVNLTADCDKLPAFEALAILPLANQDEVKHVVLPLTNETITMITFGIGHDTDAEESLKKIYPQTEFFGFDPIAEINKELYEKIGTYIPLAISGSSGSQISHVYRDKYNDEVLLHIGAGYYLDEVLQKKRIDVLWVDTEGQEYSLLGLFHAGGEFDRRGIKVCQMNFEMHLNVTPGVTNETQKFHDFVWRILADGKYVMLRPFYVVAQQFRFIRTFLVNVKDKECTDLYIQK
;
A
#
# COMPACT_ATOMS: atom_id res chain seq x y z
N MET A 1 -37.61 -41.00 51.47
CA MET A 1 -37.22 -40.36 52.76
C MET A 1 -36.28 -39.19 52.45
N ARG A 2 -36.39 -38.13 53.25
CA ARG A 2 -35.84 -36.76 53.11
C ARG A 2 -34.41 -36.66 52.57
N TYR A 3 -34.17 -35.73 51.64
CA TYR A 3 -33.15 -34.67 51.72
C TYR A 3 -33.36 -33.68 50.55
N SER A 4 -34.02 -32.56 50.85
CA SER A 4 -34.18 -31.36 50.03
C SER A 4 -33.95 -30.18 50.98
N GLU A 5 -33.45 -29.06 50.43
CA GLU A 5 -33.15 -27.78 51.09
C GLU A 5 -31.73 -27.60 51.64
N ARG A 6 -30.83 -27.12 50.77
CA ARG A 6 -29.76 -26.14 51.08
C ARG A 6 -28.93 -25.83 49.81
N CYS A 7 -29.54 -25.19 48.81
CA CYS A 7 -28.78 -24.56 47.71
C CYS A 7 -29.45 -23.34 47.08
N TYR A 8 -30.61 -22.88 47.57
CA TYR A 8 -31.37 -21.77 46.95
C TYR A 8 -31.14 -20.38 47.57
N VAL A 9 -30.29 -20.25 48.60
CA VAL A 9 -30.16 -18.98 49.35
C VAL A 9 -28.84 -18.23 49.06
N LEU A 10 -27.82 -18.87 48.47
CA LEU A 10 -26.55 -18.18 48.14
C LEU A 10 -26.56 -17.43 46.80
N GLY A 11 -27.38 -17.84 45.83
CA GLY A 11 -27.40 -17.22 44.49
C GLY A 11 -28.07 -15.85 44.45
N HIS A 12 -29.06 -15.60 45.33
CA HIS A 12 -29.79 -14.34 45.37
C HIS A 12 -29.08 -13.23 46.15
N LEU A 13 -28.19 -13.58 47.10
CA LEU A 13 -27.42 -12.59 47.83
C LEU A 13 -26.34 -11.92 46.95
N PHE A 14 -25.78 -12.67 45.99
CA PHE A 14 -24.71 -12.20 45.13
C PHE A 14 -25.21 -11.27 44.02
N THR A 15 -26.41 -11.51 43.49
CA THR A 15 -27.05 -10.65 42.50
C THR A 15 -27.56 -9.34 43.10
N PHE A 16 -27.97 -9.34 44.38
CA PHE A 16 -28.40 -8.13 45.08
C PHE A 16 -27.23 -7.19 45.42
N LEU A 17 -26.06 -7.73 45.76
CA LEU A 17 -24.85 -6.95 46.06
C LEU A 17 -24.26 -6.25 44.82
N ILE A 18 -24.36 -6.88 43.64
CA ILE A 18 -23.91 -6.28 42.37
C ILE A 18 -24.84 -5.13 41.93
N ALA A 19 -26.15 -5.27 42.13
CA ALA A 19 -27.11 -4.20 41.82
C ALA A 19 -26.94 -2.96 42.73
N LEU A 20 -26.55 -3.15 43.99
CA LEU A 20 -26.25 -2.07 44.93
C LEU A 20 -24.95 -1.31 44.59
N ALA A 21 -23.94 -2.00 44.02
CA ALA A 21 -22.69 -1.37 43.60
C ALA A 21 -22.86 -0.47 42.34
N ILE A 22 -23.75 -0.87 41.41
CA ILE A 22 -24.01 -0.12 40.17
C ILE A 22 -24.86 1.13 40.43
N THR A 23 -25.76 1.07 41.43
CA THR A 23 -26.58 2.23 41.82
C THR A 23 -25.78 3.27 42.61
N ALA A 24 -24.79 2.85 43.42
CA ALA A 24 -23.90 3.77 44.13
C ALA A 24 -22.96 4.55 43.20
N THR A 25 -22.53 3.97 42.08
CA THR A 25 -21.65 4.64 41.10
C THR A 25 -22.40 5.66 40.24
N LEU A 26 -23.67 5.42 39.90
CA LEU A 26 -24.47 6.40 39.15
C LEU A 26 -24.81 7.66 39.96
N ILE A 27 -25.00 7.54 41.28
CA ILE A 27 -25.31 8.69 42.16
C ILE A 27 -24.08 9.59 42.34
N PHE A 28 -22.87 9.05 42.23
CA PHE A 28 -21.63 9.84 42.35
C PHE A 28 -21.36 10.73 41.12
N PHE A 29 -21.81 10.31 39.92
CA PHE A 29 -21.62 11.09 38.69
C PHE A 29 -22.66 12.20 38.47
N ILE A 30 -23.84 12.11 39.11
CA ILE A 30 -24.90 13.13 38.97
C ILE A 30 -24.64 14.34 39.91
N ASN A 31 -23.88 14.17 41.00
CA ASN A 31 -23.61 15.24 41.96
C ASN A 31 -22.36 16.10 41.67
N ALA A 32 -21.65 15.86 40.56
CA ALA A 32 -20.45 16.64 40.19
C ALA A 32 -20.71 17.79 39.20
N ALA A 33 -21.96 18.01 38.79
CA ALA A 33 -22.32 19.03 37.80
C ALA A 33 -23.24 20.10 38.40
N THR A 34 -22.72 20.96 39.28
CA THR A 34 -23.40 22.23 39.62
C THR A 34 -22.44 23.37 39.97
N SER A 35 -22.69 24.51 39.30
CA SER A 35 -22.33 25.91 39.62
C SER A 35 -21.12 26.54 38.90
N PRO A 36 -21.09 27.88 38.72
CA PRO A 36 -22.10 28.69 38.02
C PRO A 36 -21.46 29.66 36.98
N SER A 37 -22.31 30.20 36.11
CA SER A 37 -22.02 31.25 35.13
C SER A 37 -21.68 32.62 35.76
N PRO A 38 -21.04 33.51 34.98
CA PRO A 38 -21.50 34.89 34.91
C PRO A 38 -21.70 35.40 33.47
N SER A 39 -22.58 36.40 33.41
CA SER A 39 -23.27 37.05 32.30
C SER A 39 -22.47 38.18 31.60
N PRO A 40 -23.00 38.82 30.53
CA PRO A 40 -22.24 39.40 29.43
C PRO A 40 -22.05 40.93 29.48
N SER A 41 -21.10 41.45 28.71
CA SER A 41 -21.09 42.85 28.24
C SER A 41 -20.25 43.01 26.96
N VAL A 42 -20.90 43.35 25.85
CA VAL A 42 -20.99 44.68 25.19
C VAL A 42 -19.91 44.94 24.13
N THR A 43 -20.44 45.16 22.93
CA THR A 43 -19.88 45.49 21.61
C THR A 43 -19.06 46.78 21.58
N VAL A 44 -17.96 46.80 20.81
CA VAL A 44 -17.53 47.97 20.02
C VAL A 44 -16.89 47.51 18.71
N SER A 45 -17.50 47.93 17.60
CA SER A 45 -16.99 47.87 16.22
C SER A 45 -16.05 49.03 15.93
N LEU A 46 -14.98 48.81 15.15
CA LEU A 46 -14.31 49.85 14.37
C LEU A 46 -13.83 49.26 13.03
N SER A 47 -14.04 50.08 12.01
CA SER A 47 -14.17 49.83 10.58
C SER A 47 -12.87 49.77 9.78
N ASP A 48 -12.94 49.01 8.68
CA ASP A 48 -12.41 49.26 7.32
C ASP A 48 -11.05 49.93 7.12
N VAL A 49 -10.10 49.15 6.58
CA VAL A 49 -9.25 49.56 5.45
C VAL A 49 -8.94 48.34 4.58
N GLN A 50 -9.35 48.39 3.32
CA GLN A 50 -9.08 47.43 2.26
C GLN A 50 -7.83 47.88 1.46
N PRO A 51 -6.97 46.95 1.02
CA PRO A 51 -6.34 47.12 -0.29
C PRO A 51 -6.46 45.86 -1.16
N THR A 52 -7.13 46.08 -2.30
CA THR A 52 -6.77 45.70 -3.67
C THR A 52 -6.26 44.29 -3.99
N SER A 53 -7.02 43.68 -4.90
CA SER A 53 -6.84 42.41 -5.59
C SER A 53 -5.48 42.19 -6.25
N THR A 54 -4.84 41.09 -5.88
CA THR A 54 -4.02 40.29 -6.78
C THR A 54 -4.68 38.93 -6.90
N GLU A 55 -5.01 38.52 -8.13
CA GLU A 55 -5.59 37.21 -8.43
C GLU A 55 -4.79 36.09 -7.77
N LYS A 56 -5.46 35.33 -6.90
CA LYS A 56 -4.91 34.08 -6.37
C LYS A 56 -4.89 33.05 -7.52
N PRO A 57 -3.77 32.34 -7.75
CA PRO A 57 -3.80 31.17 -8.61
C PRO A 57 -4.84 30.19 -8.06
N SER A 58 -5.65 29.63 -8.97
CA SER A 58 -6.74 28.72 -8.62
C SER A 58 -6.21 27.60 -7.74
N LYS A 59 -6.83 27.41 -6.58
CA LYS A 59 -6.50 26.35 -5.64
C LYS A 59 -6.61 25.00 -6.36
N VAL A 60 -5.47 24.44 -6.75
CA VAL A 60 -5.33 23.07 -7.24
C VAL A 60 -5.34 22.20 -5.99
N TRP A 61 -6.33 21.32 -5.92
CA TRP A 61 -6.54 20.43 -4.77
C TRP A 61 -6.01 19.07 -5.17
N ASP A 62 -4.99 18.58 -4.47
CA ASP A 62 -4.40 17.26 -4.66
C ASP A 62 -4.24 16.65 -3.26
N THR A 63 -4.84 15.48 -3.05
CA THR A 63 -4.83 14.79 -1.76
C THR A 63 -4.34 13.36 -1.95
N MET A 64 -3.08 13.15 -1.55
CA MET A 64 -2.46 11.83 -1.34
C MET A 64 -2.87 11.19 0.00
N ASP A 65 -3.62 11.93 0.83
CA ASP A 65 -4.09 11.65 2.19
C ASP A 65 -4.95 10.41 2.42
N GLY A 66 -5.33 9.68 1.36
CA GLY A 66 -6.26 8.57 1.46
C GLY A 66 -7.67 8.99 1.87
N GLU A 67 -7.94 10.29 1.94
CA GLU A 67 -9.28 10.86 1.87
C GLU A 67 -9.53 11.27 0.41
N GLY A 68 -10.57 10.69 -0.19
CA GLY A 68 -11.11 11.28 -1.40
C GLY A 68 -11.40 12.75 -1.24
N TYR A 69 -11.47 13.45 -2.38
CA TYR A 69 -12.07 14.77 -2.45
C TYR A 69 -13.35 14.80 -1.59
N GLN A 70 -13.28 15.47 -0.45
CA GLN A 70 -14.44 15.71 0.40
C GLN A 70 -15.25 16.77 -0.34
N PHE A 71 -16.28 16.32 -1.07
CA PHE A 71 -17.30 17.24 -1.56
C PHE A 71 -17.72 18.10 -0.36
N LYS A 72 -17.71 19.43 -0.52
CA LYS A 72 -18.50 20.27 0.38
C LYS A 72 -19.87 19.60 0.43
N ALA A 73 -20.36 19.27 1.63
CA ALA A 73 -21.70 18.76 1.80
C ALA A 73 -22.63 19.73 1.06
N THR A 74 -23.03 19.36 -0.16
CA THR A 74 -24.20 19.92 -0.76
C THR A 74 -25.32 19.38 0.11
N ASP A 75 -26.30 20.20 0.46
CA ASP A 75 -27.53 19.75 1.12
C ASP A 75 -28.36 18.78 0.22
N GLU A 76 -27.74 18.19 -0.81
CA GLU A 76 -28.29 17.16 -1.68
C GLU A 76 -28.24 15.83 -0.94
N GLN A 77 -29.42 15.29 -0.61
CA GLN A 77 -29.54 13.94 -0.07
C GLN A 77 -28.80 12.93 -0.97
N VAL A 78 -27.84 12.21 -0.40
CA VAL A 78 -27.21 11.05 -1.05
C VAL A 78 -28.32 10.07 -1.46
N THR A 79 -28.59 10.00 -2.75
CA THR A 79 -29.62 9.10 -3.29
C THR A 79 -29.00 7.71 -3.43
N LEU A 80 -29.39 6.80 -2.55
CA LEU A 80 -28.96 5.41 -2.59
C LEU A 80 -29.57 4.69 -3.80
N ASP A 81 -28.86 3.68 -4.31
CA ASP A 81 -29.39 2.82 -5.37
C ASP A 81 -30.63 2.08 -4.85
N LYS A 82 -31.66 1.89 -5.68
CA LYS A 82 -32.89 1.20 -5.27
C LYS A 82 -32.63 -0.21 -4.72
N ARG A 83 -31.57 -0.87 -5.19
CA ARG A 83 -31.12 -2.20 -4.74
C ARG A 83 -30.54 -2.18 -3.32
N TYR A 84 -30.07 -1.03 -2.84
CA TYR A 84 -29.50 -0.89 -1.50
C TYR A 84 -30.44 -1.41 -0.41
N GLU A 85 -31.72 -1.04 -0.49
CA GLU A 85 -32.75 -1.40 0.50
C GLU A 85 -33.05 -2.91 0.55
N GLU A 86 -32.75 -3.63 -0.53
CA GLU A 86 -32.88 -5.09 -0.59
C GLU A 86 -31.63 -5.74 0.02
N LEU A 87 -30.45 -5.21 -0.32
CA LEU A 87 -29.16 -5.74 0.10
C LEU A 87 -28.87 -5.48 1.59
N SER A 88 -29.34 -4.37 2.14
CA SER A 88 -29.17 -4.02 3.56
C SER A 88 -29.96 -4.93 4.51
N LYS A 89 -30.96 -5.65 3.98
CA LYS A 89 -31.81 -6.60 4.72
C LYS A 89 -31.31 -8.04 4.66
N LEU A 90 -30.18 -8.29 3.97
CA LEU A 90 -29.63 -9.63 3.85
C LEU A 90 -29.10 -10.15 5.19
N PRO A 91 -29.16 -11.47 5.43
CA PRO A 91 -28.57 -12.06 6.63
C PRO A 91 -27.04 -12.08 6.56
N SER A 92 -26.37 -12.13 7.70
CA SER A 92 -24.91 -12.33 7.76
C SER A 92 -24.50 -13.69 7.16
N CYS A 93 -23.36 -13.73 6.48
CA CYS A 93 -22.85 -14.94 5.84
C CYS A 93 -22.37 -16.05 6.82
N GLY A 94 -22.29 -15.80 8.13
CA GLY A 94 -21.66 -16.69 9.11
C GLY A 94 -22.34 -18.04 9.42
N GLN A 95 -23.42 -18.43 8.73
CA GLN A 95 -24.21 -19.64 9.04
C GLN A 95 -24.54 -20.54 7.82
N LEU A 96 -23.65 -20.62 6.83
CA LEU A 96 -23.98 -21.16 5.50
C LEU A 96 -23.62 -22.62 5.24
N SER A 97 -23.29 -23.39 6.29
CA SER A 97 -22.91 -24.81 6.15
C SER A 97 -24.02 -25.70 5.56
N GLN A 98 -25.28 -25.24 5.49
CA GLN A 98 -26.41 -25.99 4.92
C GLN A 98 -26.67 -25.71 3.43
N VAL A 99 -25.99 -24.74 2.80
CA VAL A 99 -26.33 -24.23 1.45
C VAL A 99 -25.30 -24.62 0.38
N GLN A 100 -24.18 -25.21 0.79
CA GLN A 100 -23.02 -25.45 -0.06
C GLN A 100 -23.30 -26.43 -1.21
N GLU A 101 -24.09 -27.48 -0.99
CA GLU A 101 -24.39 -28.47 -2.03
C GLU A 101 -25.36 -27.96 -3.11
N GLU A 102 -26.35 -27.12 -2.75
CA GLU A 102 -27.27 -26.53 -3.73
C GLU A 102 -26.52 -25.52 -4.62
N VAL A 103 -25.65 -24.70 -4.02
CA VAL A 103 -24.80 -23.76 -4.78
C VAL A 103 -23.85 -24.53 -5.69
N LYS A 104 -23.22 -25.60 -5.19
CA LYS A 104 -22.33 -26.45 -5.97
C LYS A 104 -23.05 -27.12 -7.15
N ALA A 105 -24.26 -27.63 -6.92
CA ALA A 105 -25.10 -28.20 -7.99
C ALA A 105 -25.47 -27.14 -9.04
N LYS A 106 -25.85 -25.92 -8.59
CA LYS A 106 -26.16 -24.81 -9.49
C LYS A 106 -24.95 -24.39 -10.32
N LEU A 107 -23.78 -24.20 -9.70
CA LEU A 107 -22.54 -23.87 -10.40
C LEU A 107 -22.11 -24.99 -11.35
N GLY A 108 -22.28 -26.25 -10.97
CA GLY A 108 -22.05 -27.40 -11.84
C GLY A 108 -22.94 -27.37 -13.08
N ASN A 109 -24.22 -27.01 -12.93
CA ASN A 109 -25.14 -26.85 -14.04
C ASN A 109 -24.78 -25.63 -14.94
N VAL A 110 -24.41 -24.50 -14.35
CA VAL A 110 -23.91 -23.31 -15.07
C VAL A 110 -22.69 -23.68 -15.90
N LYS A 111 -21.69 -24.30 -15.28
CA LYS A 111 -20.46 -24.77 -15.93
C LYS A 111 -20.76 -25.71 -17.10
N LYS A 112 -21.64 -26.70 -16.88
CA LYS A 112 -22.02 -27.67 -17.92
C LYS A 112 -22.70 -26.99 -19.12
N GLN A 113 -23.75 -26.22 -18.89
CA GLN A 113 -24.51 -25.58 -19.97
C GLN A 113 -23.67 -24.54 -20.73
N PHE A 114 -22.82 -23.81 -20.01
CA PHE A 114 -21.83 -22.92 -20.63
C PHE A 114 -20.93 -23.70 -21.58
N ALA A 115 -20.26 -24.75 -21.09
CA ALA A 115 -19.31 -25.53 -21.88
C ALA A 115 -19.97 -26.19 -23.11
N GLU A 116 -21.18 -26.74 -22.96
CA GLU A 116 -21.94 -27.35 -24.06
C GLU A 116 -22.29 -26.33 -25.16
N CYS A 117 -22.52 -25.06 -24.81
CA CYS A 117 -22.84 -24.01 -25.78
C CYS A 117 -21.59 -23.39 -26.41
N ILE A 118 -20.64 -22.95 -25.59
CA ILE A 118 -19.54 -22.08 -26.02
C ILE A 118 -18.43 -22.85 -26.72
N THR A 119 -18.14 -24.08 -26.28
CA THR A 119 -16.97 -24.84 -26.76
C THR A 119 -17.08 -25.10 -28.27
N PRO A 120 -18.20 -25.65 -28.80
CA PRO A 120 -18.32 -25.88 -30.24
C PRO A 120 -18.21 -24.61 -31.11
N ILE A 121 -18.49 -23.43 -30.54
CA ILE A 121 -18.38 -22.14 -31.23
C ILE A 121 -16.91 -21.71 -31.27
N VAL A 122 -16.23 -21.71 -30.13
CA VAL A 122 -14.84 -21.27 -30.00
C VAL A 122 -13.87 -22.23 -30.71
N GLU A 123 -14.15 -23.54 -30.68
CA GLU A 123 -13.34 -24.57 -31.34
C GLU A 123 -13.18 -24.36 -32.86
N GLN A 124 -14.09 -23.65 -33.51
CA GLN A 124 -13.97 -23.29 -34.93
C GLN A 124 -12.72 -22.47 -35.22
N TRP A 125 -12.15 -21.83 -34.19
CA TRP A 125 -11.01 -20.95 -34.29
C TRP A 125 -9.72 -21.54 -33.73
N ARG A 126 -9.70 -22.84 -33.39
CA ARG A 126 -8.51 -23.49 -32.85
C ARG A 126 -7.33 -23.35 -33.81
N GLY A 127 -6.26 -22.71 -33.32
CA GLY A 127 -5.05 -22.45 -34.13
C GLY A 127 -5.19 -21.27 -35.10
N ASN A 128 -6.30 -20.53 -35.05
CA ASN A 128 -6.54 -19.34 -35.86
C ASN A 128 -6.82 -18.10 -34.98
N ALA A 129 -5.81 -17.71 -34.19
CA ALA A 129 -5.91 -16.62 -33.24
C ALA A 129 -6.29 -15.27 -33.89
N ARG A 130 -5.81 -15.01 -35.12
CA ARG A 130 -6.06 -13.74 -35.82
C ARG A 130 -7.54 -13.56 -36.17
N GLU A 131 -8.18 -14.60 -36.72
CA GLU A 131 -9.60 -14.54 -37.06
C GLU A 131 -10.49 -14.60 -35.82
N MET A 132 -10.11 -15.41 -34.82
CA MET A 132 -10.80 -15.43 -33.53
C MET A 132 -10.92 -14.02 -32.97
N ASN A 133 -9.84 -13.25 -32.97
CA ASN A 133 -9.76 -11.91 -32.40
C ASN A 133 -10.65 -10.86 -33.11
N VAL A 134 -11.37 -11.23 -34.17
CA VAL A 134 -12.31 -10.36 -34.89
C VAL A 134 -13.75 -10.91 -34.79
N ASP A 135 -13.98 -12.20 -35.06
CA ASP A 135 -15.31 -12.68 -35.45
C ASP A 135 -16.01 -13.59 -34.43
N TRP A 136 -15.36 -13.95 -33.32
CA TRP A 136 -15.89 -14.97 -32.42
C TRP A 136 -17.06 -14.49 -31.53
N VAL A 137 -17.08 -13.20 -31.18
CA VAL A 137 -18.01 -12.62 -30.18
C VAL A 137 -19.47 -12.69 -30.63
N GLU A 138 -19.77 -12.28 -31.88
CA GLU A 138 -21.13 -12.31 -32.41
C GLU A 138 -21.73 -13.72 -32.39
N LYS A 139 -20.89 -14.73 -32.68
CA LYS A 139 -21.29 -16.13 -32.65
C LYS A 139 -21.53 -16.62 -31.23
N ALA A 140 -20.74 -16.15 -30.25
CA ALA A 140 -20.84 -16.53 -28.85
C ALA A 140 -22.06 -15.90 -28.13
N ALA A 141 -22.59 -14.78 -28.63
CA ALA A 141 -23.68 -14.03 -27.99
C ALA A 141 -24.96 -14.85 -27.74
N ILE A 142 -25.20 -15.92 -28.51
CA ILE A 142 -26.33 -16.83 -28.27
C ILE A 142 -26.22 -17.55 -26.91
N CYS A 143 -25.01 -17.81 -26.42
CA CYS A 143 -24.79 -18.48 -25.16
C CYS A 143 -25.20 -17.60 -23.97
N ASP A 144 -25.08 -16.27 -24.07
CA ASP A 144 -25.50 -15.35 -23.01
C ASP A 144 -27.02 -15.41 -22.73
N GLN A 145 -27.81 -15.92 -23.69
CA GLN A 145 -29.26 -16.03 -23.59
C GLN A 145 -29.74 -17.30 -22.89
N LEU A 146 -28.83 -18.20 -22.47
CA LEU A 146 -29.23 -19.45 -21.82
C LEU A 146 -30.01 -19.18 -20.52
N PRO A 147 -31.12 -19.91 -20.27
CA PRO A 147 -31.95 -19.70 -19.08
C PRO A 147 -31.17 -19.82 -17.75
N VAL A 148 -30.12 -20.64 -17.72
CA VAL A 148 -29.28 -20.83 -16.53
C VAL A 148 -28.64 -19.52 -16.07
N PHE A 149 -28.26 -18.63 -16.98
CA PHE A 149 -27.63 -17.34 -16.66
C PHE A 149 -28.63 -16.31 -16.14
N GLN A 150 -29.89 -16.37 -16.56
CA GLN A 150 -30.96 -15.54 -16.00
C GLN A 150 -31.13 -15.80 -14.50
N THR A 151 -30.92 -17.04 -14.05
CA THR A 151 -31.01 -17.39 -12.61
C THR A 151 -29.86 -16.85 -11.76
N LEU A 152 -28.80 -16.33 -12.39
CA LEU A 152 -27.70 -15.70 -11.68
C LEU A 152 -28.14 -14.29 -11.23
N GLY A 153 -28.88 -13.53 -12.04
CA GLY A 153 -29.19 -12.14 -11.65
C GLY A 153 -27.94 -11.27 -11.75
N ILE A 154 -27.24 -11.42 -12.88
CA ILE A 154 -26.16 -10.53 -13.29
C ILE A 154 -26.78 -9.15 -13.55
N VAL A 155 -26.17 -8.11 -13.00
CA VAL A 155 -26.64 -6.73 -13.11
C VAL A 155 -25.58 -5.83 -13.75
N PRO A 156 -26.00 -4.84 -14.56
CA PRO A 156 -25.10 -3.87 -15.16
C PRO A 156 -24.77 -2.71 -14.20
N PHE A 157 -23.56 -2.19 -14.34
CA PHE A 157 -23.06 -0.94 -13.80
C PHE A 157 -22.44 -0.15 -14.95
N ALA A 158 -23.21 0.75 -15.54
CA ALA A 158 -22.79 1.54 -16.68
C ALA A 158 -22.03 2.79 -16.24
N ASN A 159 -21.00 3.14 -16.99
CA ASN A 159 -20.40 4.47 -17.00
C ASN A 159 -20.65 5.11 -18.39
N LEU A 160 -19.98 6.22 -18.72
CA LEU A 160 -20.18 6.92 -20.00
C LEU A 160 -19.72 6.12 -21.22
N HIS A 161 -18.77 5.19 -21.07
CA HIS A 161 -18.09 4.52 -22.19
C HIS A 161 -18.28 3.00 -22.20
N GLU A 162 -18.78 2.41 -21.13
CA GLU A 162 -18.90 0.97 -20.96
C GLU A 162 -19.91 0.51 -19.91
N ILE A 163 -20.10 -0.81 -19.85
CA ILE A 163 -20.93 -1.48 -18.85
C ILE A 163 -20.08 -2.54 -18.17
N LYS A 164 -19.91 -2.43 -16.85
CA LYS A 164 -19.35 -3.48 -16.02
C LYS A 164 -20.48 -4.37 -15.51
N TRP A 165 -20.30 -5.69 -15.56
CA TRP A 165 -21.30 -6.64 -15.09
C TRP A 165 -20.91 -7.20 -13.72
N THR A 166 -21.89 -7.50 -12.88
CA THR A 166 -21.62 -8.02 -11.54
C THR A 166 -22.76 -8.90 -11.05
N ILE A 167 -22.43 -9.93 -10.29
CA ILE A 167 -23.38 -10.64 -9.45
C ILE A 167 -23.26 -10.10 -8.03
N LEU A 168 -24.37 -9.59 -7.50
CA LEU A 168 -24.44 -9.05 -6.15
C LEU A 168 -24.50 -10.17 -5.09
N PRO A 169 -23.93 -9.94 -3.90
CA PRO A 169 -23.95 -10.92 -2.82
C PRO A 169 -25.38 -11.16 -2.32
N ARG A 170 -25.63 -12.37 -1.82
CA ARG A 170 -26.93 -12.79 -1.22
C ARG A 170 -26.93 -12.85 0.31
N CYS A 171 -25.82 -12.47 0.93
CA CYS A 171 -25.67 -12.29 2.37
C CYS A 171 -24.76 -11.08 2.62
N THR A 172 -24.76 -10.57 3.85
CA THR A 172 -23.92 -9.43 4.23
C THR A 172 -22.55 -9.91 4.72
N GLU A 173 -21.51 -9.50 3.99
CA GLU A 173 -20.10 -9.53 4.39
C GLU A 173 -19.38 -8.33 3.80
N GLN A 174 -18.14 -8.08 4.24
CA GLN A 174 -17.29 -7.07 3.61
C GLN A 174 -16.80 -7.60 2.26
N ASN A 175 -16.99 -6.81 1.20
CA ASN A 175 -16.52 -7.13 -0.15
C ASN A 175 -15.26 -6.34 -0.49
N VAL A 176 -14.55 -6.79 -1.52
CA VAL A 176 -13.41 -6.08 -2.11
C VAL A 176 -13.61 -5.89 -3.62
N LEU A 177 -13.51 -4.65 -4.08
CA LEU A 177 -13.39 -4.29 -5.49
C LEU A 177 -11.96 -3.83 -5.80
N LEU A 178 -11.39 -4.38 -6.87
CA LEU A 178 -10.12 -4.00 -7.45
C LEU A 178 -10.34 -3.45 -8.87
N THR A 179 -10.06 -2.17 -9.10
CA THR A 179 -10.01 -1.58 -10.45
C THR A 179 -8.55 -1.47 -10.89
N LEU A 180 -8.21 -2.04 -12.03
CA LEU A 180 -6.91 -1.86 -12.69
C LEU A 180 -7.14 -1.03 -13.95
N GLY A 181 -6.47 0.12 -14.01
CA GLY A 181 -6.71 1.17 -15.00
C GLY A 181 -7.93 2.01 -14.64
N VAL A 182 -7.74 2.85 -13.62
CA VAL A 182 -8.74 3.82 -13.21
C VAL A 182 -8.85 4.86 -14.32
N GLY A 183 -9.87 4.72 -15.17
CA GLY A 183 -10.20 5.69 -16.19
C GLY A 183 -10.68 7.03 -15.61
N HIS A 184 -10.96 7.97 -16.52
CA HIS A 184 -11.48 9.30 -16.19
C HIS A 184 -12.98 9.31 -15.86
N ASP A 185 -13.53 8.14 -15.51
CA ASP A 185 -14.95 7.94 -15.26
C ASP A 185 -15.14 6.81 -14.24
N THR A 186 -15.49 7.20 -13.01
CA THR A 186 -15.70 6.30 -11.86
C THR A 186 -17.17 6.08 -11.56
N VAL A 187 -18.09 6.42 -12.48
CA VAL A 187 -19.54 6.33 -12.25
C VAL A 187 -19.98 4.89 -11.94
N ALA A 188 -19.35 3.89 -12.56
CA ALA A 188 -19.64 2.49 -12.28
C ALA A 188 -19.25 2.12 -10.83
N GLU A 189 -18.07 2.53 -10.38
CA GLU A 189 -17.57 2.31 -9.02
C GLU A 189 -18.43 3.03 -7.98
N GLU A 190 -18.78 4.30 -8.25
CA GLU A 190 -19.68 5.09 -7.41
C GLU A 190 -21.06 4.45 -7.28
N THR A 191 -21.61 3.96 -8.40
CA THR A 191 -22.91 3.27 -8.40
C THR A 191 -22.83 1.96 -7.63
N LEU A 192 -21.74 1.21 -7.75
CA LEU A 192 -21.52 0.02 -6.93
C LEU A 192 -21.40 0.37 -5.44
N ASN A 193 -20.69 1.43 -5.09
CA ASN A 193 -20.54 1.88 -3.69
C ASN A 193 -21.91 2.24 -3.08
N ARG A 194 -22.77 2.93 -3.84
CA ARG A 194 -24.16 3.24 -3.43
C ARG A 194 -25.07 2.00 -3.37
N THR A 195 -24.69 0.92 -4.04
CA THR A 195 -25.42 -0.36 -4.03
C THR A 195 -24.95 -1.29 -2.90
N LEU A 196 -23.63 -1.35 -2.67
CA LEU A 196 -22.94 -2.23 -1.71
C LEU A 196 -21.95 -1.40 -0.88
N PRO A 197 -22.42 -0.64 0.14
CA PRO A 197 -21.57 0.25 0.94
C PRO A 197 -20.50 -0.50 1.75
N ASN A 198 -20.68 -1.80 2.01
CA ASN A 198 -19.72 -2.65 2.73
C ASN A 198 -18.59 -3.15 1.81
N THR A 199 -18.23 -2.40 0.77
CA THR A 199 -17.20 -2.77 -0.20
C THR A 199 -15.97 -1.88 -0.02
N LYS A 200 -14.79 -2.49 0.05
CA LYS A 200 -13.51 -1.78 -0.01
C LYS A 200 -13.07 -1.66 -1.46
N PHE A 201 -12.85 -0.44 -1.92
CA PHE A 201 -12.42 -0.14 -3.29
C PHE A 201 -10.92 0.15 -3.33
N TYR A 202 -10.21 -0.49 -4.26
CA TYR A 202 -8.80 -0.27 -4.53
C TYR A 202 -8.62 -0.07 -6.04
N GLY A 203 -7.97 1.01 -6.46
CA GLY A 203 -7.82 1.40 -7.87
C GLY A 203 -6.38 1.71 -8.21
N ALA A 204 -5.80 1.07 -9.22
CA ALA A 204 -4.42 1.34 -9.65
C ALA A 204 -4.38 1.94 -11.05
N ASP A 205 -3.68 3.07 -11.21
CA ASP A 205 -3.46 3.72 -12.50
C ASP A 205 -2.18 4.58 -12.47
N PRO A 206 -1.36 4.56 -13.53
CA PRO A 206 -0.15 5.39 -13.59
C PRO A 206 -0.43 6.89 -13.88
N ILE A 207 -1.61 7.24 -14.40
CA ILE A 207 -2.04 8.62 -14.59
C ILE A 207 -2.67 9.11 -13.29
N ILE A 208 -1.96 9.97 -12.57
CA ILE A 208 -2.35 10.42 -11.23
C ILE A 208 -3.57 11.34 -11.31
N GLU A 209 -3.42 12.54 -11.85
CA GLU A 209 -4.52 13.51 -11.92
C GLU A 209 -5.18 13.50 -13.30
N PRO A 210 -6.52 13.45 -13.40
CA PRO A 210 -7.52 13.58 -12.31
C PRO A 210 -8.02 12.25 -11.72
N ASN A 211 -7.47 11.10 -12.16
CA ASN A 211 -8.01 9.78 -11.81
C ASN A 211 -7.97 9.50 -10.29
N ARG A 212 -6.91 9.97 -9.62
CA ARG A 212 -6.78 10.00 -8.16
C ARG A 212 -7.95 10.74 -7.53
N GLN A 213 -8.25 11.97 -7.98
CA GLN A 213 -9.32 12.78 -7.43
C GLN A 213 -10.68 12.08 -7.53
N LEU A 214 -10.97 11.48 -8.69
CA LEU A 214 -12.22 10.78 -8.96
C LEU A 214 -12.36 9.51 -8.10
N PHE A 215 -11.36 8.64 -8.13
CA PHE A 215 -11.45 7.34 -7.48
C PHE A 215 -11.37 7.42 -5.95
N SER A 216 -10.64 8.41 -5.43
CA SER A 216 -10.47 8.52 -3.99
C SER A 216 -11.80 8.83 -3.27
N ALA A 217 -12.81 9.35 -3.99
CA ALA A 217 -14.17 9.55 -3.45
C ALA A 217 -14.88 8.24 -3.07
N VAL A 218 -14.44 7.10 -3.61
CA VAL A 218 -15.04 5.78 -3.36
C VAL A 218 -14.06 4.77 -2.76
N GLY A 219 -12.75 4.97 -2.92
CA GLY A 219 -11.74 3.97 -2.58
C GLY A 219 -10.33 4.52 -2.40
N LYS A 220 -9.35 3.62 -2.41
CA LYS A 220 -7.93 3.97 -2.35
C LYS A 220 -7.30 3.92 -3.75
N PHE A 221 -6.66 4.99 -4.17
CA PHE A 221 -5.94 5.09 -5.44
C PHE A 221 -4.44 4.78 -5.30
N PHE A 222 -3.86 4.08 -6.28
CA PHE A 222 -2.46 3.65 -6.33
C PHE A 222 -1.80 4.17 -7.63
N PRO A 223 -0.78 5.06 -7.55
CA PRO A 223 -0.24 5.79 -8.70
C PRO A 223 0.82 4.99 -9.49
N PHE A 224 0.47 3.77 -9.90
CA PHE A 224 1.34 2.90 -10.70
C PHE A 224 0.50 1.99 -11.60
N ALA A 225 1.13 1.53 -12.68
CA ALA A 225 0.56 0.48 -13.52
C ALA A 225 0.82 -0.91 -12.91
N ILE A 226 -0.04 -1.87 -13.25
CA ILE A 226 0.20 -3.29 -12.96
C ILE A 226 0.85 -3.94 -14.17
N GLY A 227 1.99 -4.57 -13.95
CA GLY A 227 2.74 -5.30 -14.98
C GLY A 227 3.19 -6.66 -14.48
N ARG A 228 3.88 -7.41 -15.35
CA ARG A 228 4.42 -8.73 -15.01
C ARG A 228 5.63 -8.64 -14.10
N ASN A 229 6.46 -7.64 -14.36
CA ASN A 229 7.67 -7.38 -13.61
C ASN A 229 7.59 -5.96 -13.03
N PRO A 230 8.13 -5.75 -11.83
CA PRO A 230 8.36 -4.40 -11.33
C PRO A 230 9.40 -3.65 -12.18
N GLY A 231 9.27 -2.33 -12.27
CA GLY A 231 10.23 -1.48 -12.99
C GLY A 231 9.57 -0.31 -13.71
N PHE A 232 10.21 0.16 -14.78
CA PHE A 232 9.64 1.12 -15.72
C PHE A 232 9.30 0.41 -17.02
N SER A 233 8.02 0.49 -17.41
CA SER A 233 7.52 -0.14 -18.64
C SER A 233 6.75 0.87 -19.46
N THR A 234 6.84 0.76 -20.77
CA THR A 234 6.10 1.64 -21.69
C THR A 234 4.66 1.15 -21.83
N PHE A 235 3.70 1.92 -21.34
CA PHE A 235 2.27 1.62 -21.47
C PHE A 235 1.58 2.66 -22.35
N ARG A 236 0.48 2.25 -22.99
CA ARG A 236 -0.42 3.17 -23.65
C ARG A 236 -1.33 3.80 -22.58
N VAL A 237 -1.28 5.12 -22.45
CA VAL A 237 -2.03 5.85 -21.41
C VAL A 237 -2.70 7.08 -22.00
N LEU A 238 -3.68 7.65 -21.29
CA LEU A 238 -4.31 8.92 -21.65
C LEU A 238 -3.90 10.01 -20.65
N PRO A 239 -2.85 10.80 -20.94
CA PRO A 239 -2.43 11.87 -20.05
C PRO A 239 -3.49 12.96 -19.93
N ASN A 240 -3.51 13.66 -18.79
CA ASN A 240 -4.43 14.77 -18.51
C ASN A 240 -4.47 15.81 -19.64
N GLN A 241 -3.31 16.20 -20.16
CA GLN A 241 -3.17 17.19 -21.25
C GLN A 241 -3.89 16.77 -22.54
N ASN A 242 -4.10 15.46 -22.74
CA ASN A 242 -4.69 14.89 -23.94
C ASN A 242 -6.17 14.50 -23.76
N GLN A 243 -6.80 14.80 -22.63
CA GLN A 243 -8.20 14.44 -22.40
C GLN A 243 -9.15 15.06 -23.44
N LYS A 244 -8.94 16.34 -23.79
CA LYS A 244 -9.78 17.05 -24.77
C LYS A 244 -9.70 16.41 -26.16
N THR A 245 -8.54 15.86 -26.50
CA THR A 245 -8.30 15.23 -27.80
C THR A 245 -8.50 13.72 -27.77
N ARG A 246 -8.67 13.13 -26.57
CA ARG A 246 -8.64 11.68 -26.31
C ARG A 246 -7.43 11.00 -26.96
N ASN A 247 -6.30 11.70 -26.99
CA ASN A 247 -5.10 11.20 -27.65
C ASN A 247 -4.24 10.39 -26.68
N TYR A 248 -4.32 9.08 -26.81
CA TYR A 248 -3.46 8.17 -26.05
C TYR A 248 -2.03 8.20 -26.59
N VAL A 249 -1.08 8.08 -25.68
CA VAL A 249 0.34 8.05 -26.00
C VAL A 249 1.02 6.90 -25.27
N TYR A 250 2.13 6.44 -25.83
CA TYR A 250 3.02 5.53 -25.12
C TYR A 250 3.92 6.33 -24.20
N GLN A 251 3.92 5.98 -22.91
CA GLN A 251 4.71 6.63 -21.89
C GLN A 251 5.33 5.59 -20.96
N ASP A 252 6.55 5.84 -20.52
CA ASP A 252 7.18 5.03 -19.48
C ASP A 252 6.51 5.33 -18.14
N VAL A 253 5.99 4.28 -17.51
CA VAL A 253 5.29 4.35 -16.23
C VAL A 253 5.91 3.40 -15.23
N THR A 254 5.79 3.74 -13.95
CA THR A 254 6.18 2.82 -12.88
C THR A 254 5.21 1.64 -12.89
N THR A 255 5.76 0.43 -12.92
CA THR A 255 5.05 -0.84 -12.89
C THR A 255 5.35 -1.58 -11.60
N ILE A 256 4.30 -2.16 -11.00
CA ILE A 256 4.39 -3.05 -9.85
C ILE A 256 3.79 -4.41 -10.24
N ASP A 257 4.43 -5.49 -9.81
CA ASP A 257 3.92 -6.85 -9.98
C ASP A 257 2.57 -7.04 -9.26
N LEU A 258 1.63 -7.70 -9.94
CA LEU A 258 0.28 -7.93 -9.41
C LEU A 258 0.31 -8.72 -8.10
N ILE A 259 1.17 -9.73 -7.97
CA ILE A 259 1.24 -10.54 -6.75
C ILE A 259 1.74 -9.70 -5.58
N TYR A 260 2.80 -8.91 -5.77
CA TYR A 260 3.29 -7.98 -4.77
C TYR A 260 2.23 -6.96 -4.40
N PHE A 261 1.48 -6.43 -5.37
CA PHE A 261 0.41 -5.49 -5.08
C PHE A 261 -0.67 -6.12 -4.19
N LEU A 262 -1.16 -7.31 -4.54
CA LEU A 262 -2.24 -7.95 -3.80
C LEU A 262 -1.80 -8.45 -2.41
N LYS A 263 -0.65 -9.13 -2.33
CA LYS A 263 -0.16 -9.76 -1.08
C LYS A 263 0.75 -8.86 -0.27
N GLY A 264 1.64 -8.13 -0.94
CA GLY A 264 2.63 -7.25 -0.33
C GLY A 264 2.04 -5.92 0.12
N VAL A 265 1.20 -5.30 -0.71
CA VAL A 265 0.62 -3.98 -0.44
C VAL A 265 -0.77 -4.09 0.19
N LEU A 266 -1.73 -4.74 -0.49
CA LEU A 266 -3.13 -4.78 -0.05
C LEU A 266 -3.42 -5.83 1.02
N LYS A 267 -2.54 -6.83 1.18
CA LYS A 267 -2.68 -7.97 2.10
C LYS A 267 -3.97 -8.78 1.86
N LEU A 268 -4.36 -8.94 0.59
CA LEU A 268 -5.58 -9.64 0.18
C LEU A 268 -5.33 -11.09 -0.22
N LYS A 269 -6.31 -11.94 0.07
CA LYS A 269 -6.40 -13.33 -0.43
C LYS A 269 -7.66 -13.59 -1.25
N LYS A 270 -8.66 -12.71 -1.15
CA LYS A 270 -9.94 -12.79 -1.84
C LYS A 270 -10.26 -11.44 -2.44
N ILE A 271 -10.66 -11.44 -3.70
CA ILE A 271 -11.14 -10.28 -4.44
C ILE A 271 -12.53 -10.62 -4.96
N ASP A 272 -13.54 -9.88 -4.51
CA ASP A 272 -14.93 -10.16 -4.89
C ASP A 272 -15.23 -9.66 -6.29
N PHE A 273 -14.72 -8.48 -6.65
CA PHE A 273 -14.89 -7.88 -7.97
C PHE A 273 -13.53 -7.38 -8.46
N ALA A 274 -13.12 -7.77 -9.66
CA ALA A 274 -11.99 -7.13 -10.34
C ALA A 274 -12.45 -6.52 -11.66
N TRP A 275 -12.18 -5.24 -11.90
CA TRP A 275 -12.47 -4.55 -13.16
C TRP A 275 -11.13 -4.17 -13.80
N ILE A 276 -10.84 -4.74 -14.96
CA ILE A 276 -9.51 -4.68 -15.58
C ILE A 276 -9.66 -4.05 -16.97
N ASP A 277 -9.04 -2.88 -17.14
CA ASP A 277 -8.98 -2.12 -18.39
C ASP A 277 -7.70 -1.29 -18.37
N ILE A 278 -6.60 -1.80 -18.93
CA ILE A 278 -5.27 -1.18 -18.86
C ILE A 278 -4.62 -1.06 -20.23
N GLU A 279 -5.43 -0.86 -21.27
CA GLU A 279 -5.02 -0.38 -22.59
C GLU A 279 -3.92 -1.25 -23.26
N GLY A 280 -3.93 -2.56 -23.03
CA GLY A 280 -2.98 -3.53 -23.58
C GLY A 280 -2.04 -4.13 -22.54
N GLY A 281 -1.98 -3.54 -21.35
CA GLY A 281 -1.25 -4.11 -20.22
C GLY A 281 -1.83 -5.43 -19.69
N GLU A 282 -3.05 -5.81 -20.10
CA GLU A 282 -3.71 -7.02 -19.58
C GLU A 282 -2.88 -8.27 -19.89
N PHE A 283 -2.18 -8.25 -21.03
CA PHE A 283 -1.32 -9.33 -21.50
C PHE A 283 -0.11 -9.61 -20.60
N GLU A 284 0.23 -8.69 -19.70
CA GLU A 284 1.33 -8.86 -18.77
C GLU A 284 1.05 -9.93 -17.70
N PHE A 285 -0.22 -10.06 -17.25
CA PHE A 285 -0.58 -10.93 -16.13
C PHE A 285 -1.85 -11.78 -16.32
N ILE A 286 -2.56 -11.63 -17.43
CA ILE A 286 -3.77 -12.41 -17.76
C ILE A 286 -3.58 -13.94 -17.58
N ASP A 287 -2.40 -14.47 -17.91
CA ASP A 287 -2.08 -15.88 -17.75
C ASP A 287 -1.97 -16.31 -16.27
N MET A 288 -1.79 -15.35 -15.36
CA MET A 288 -1.76 -15.63 -13.92
C MET A 288 -3.12 -16.05 -13.35
N LEU A 289 -4.21 -15.82 -14.10
CA LEU A 289 -5.57 -16.19 -13.71
C LEU A 289 -5.86 -17.68 -13.89
N HIS A 290 -5.03 -18.42 -14.63
CA HIS A 290 -5.19 -19.85 -14.87
C HIS A 290 -4.98 -20.69 -13.60
N ARG A 291 -5.53 -21.92 -13.62
CA ARG A 291 -5.33 -22.91 -12.55
C ARG A 291 -3.82 -23.17 -12.38
N ASP A 292 -3.39 -23.26 -11.13
CA ASP A 292 -1.99 -23.47 -10.73
C ASP A 292 -1.04 -22.32 -11.15
N GLY A 293 -1.61 -21.18 -11.57
CA GLY A 293 -0.89 -19.96 -11.87
C GLY A 293 -0.32 -19.26 -10.62
N PRO A 294 0.45 -18.16 -10.79
CA PRO A 294 1.02 -17.39 -9.69
C PRO A 294 0.02 -16.97 -8.61
N LEU A 295 -1.22 -16.61 -8.96
CA LEU A 295 -2.25 -16.24 -7.97
C LEU A 295 -2.60 -17.43 -7.06
N ASP A 296 -2.75 -18.63 -7.62
CA ASP A 296 -3.08 -19.84 -6.85
C ASP A 296 -1.95 -20.26 -5.91
N LYS A 297 -0.69 -20.14 -6.37
CA LYS A 297 0.49 -20.42 -5.55
C LYS A 297 0.55 -19.55 -4.29
N GLU A 298 -0.02 -18.36 -4.37
CA GLU A 298 -0.09 -17.40 -3.27
C GLU A 298 -1.42 -17.47 -2.49
N GLY A 299 -2.32 -18.38 -2.86
CA GLY A 299 -3.63 -18.55 -2.25
C GLY A 299 -4.54 -17.34 -2.45
N ILE A 300 -4.37 -16.62 -3.56
CA ILE A 300 -5.20 -15.47 -3.95
C ILE A 300 -6.28 -15.96 -4.91
N SER A 301 -7.52 -15.54 -4.68
CA SER A 301 -8.63 -15.89 -5.55
C SER A 301 -9.50 -14.69 -5.92
N ILE A 302 -9.94 -14.68 -7.18
CA ILE A 302 -10.88 -13.70 -7.72
C ILE A 302 -12.24 -14.39 -7.94
N CYS A 303 -13.31 -13.83 -7.38
CA CYS A 303 -14.66 -14.40 -7.47
C CYS A 303 -15.27 -14.16 -8.86
N GLN A 304 -15.15 -12.92 -9.36
CA GLN A 304 -15.67 -12.49 -10.64
C GLN A 304 -14.87 -11.28 -11.12
N PHE A 305 -14.78 -11.12 -12.44
CA PHE A 305 -14.06 -9.99 -13.01
C PHE A 305 -14.61 -9.55 -14.36
N ASN A 306 -14.51 -8.25 -14.65
CA ASN A 306 -14.67 -7.70 -15.99
C ASN A 306 -13.27 -7.49 -16.57
N LEU A 307 -13.10 -7.87 -17.84
CA LEU A 307 -11.83 -7.75 -18.55
C LEU A 307 -12.09 -7.09 -19.90
N GLU A 308 -11.42 -5.97 -20.16
CA GLU A 308 -11.26 -5.40 -21.49
C GLU A 308 -9.85 -5.69 -21.99
N VAL A 309 -9.71 -6.49 -23.05
CA VAL A 309 -8.41 -6.81 -23.66
C VAL A 309 -8.18 -5.96 -24.90
N HIS A 310 -6.96 -5.44 -25.06
CA HIS A 310 -6.60 -4.59 -26.19
C HIS A 310 -5.53 -5.20 -27.11
N SER A 311 -5.85 -6.33 -27.75
CA SER A 311 -4.96 -7.04 -28.69
C SER A 311 -4.39 -6.15 -29.81
N LYS A 312 -5.10 -5.08 -30.18
CA LYS A 312 -4.65 -4.09 -31.18
C LYS A 312 -3.36 -3.36 -30.78
N PHE A 313 -3.14 -3.16 -29.49
CA PHE A 313 -2.01 -2.39 -28.95
C PHE A 313 -0.84 -3.28 -28.51
N HIS A 314 -1.01 -4.60 -28.60
CA HIS A 314 0.01 -5.57 -28.23
C HIS A 314 0.16 -6.61 -29.36
N PRO A 315 1.20 -6.56 -30.21
CA PRO A 315 1.28 -7.37 -31.43
C PRO A 315 1.10 -8.90 -31.27
N PRO A 316 1.60 -9.58 -30.20
CA PRO A 316 1.26 -10.98 -29.95
C PRO A 316 -0.07 -11.19 -29.19
N GLY A 317 -0.80 -10.11 -28.88
CA GLY A 317 -2.00 -10.08 -28.06
C GLY A 317 -3.13 -10.96 -28.60
N ALA A 318 -3.30 -11.06 -29.93
CA ALA A 318 -4.28 -11.98 -30.50
C ALA A 318 -4.00 -13.45 -30.14
N GLN A 319 -2.72 -13.85 -30.16
CA GLN A 319 -2.31 -15.21 -29.80
C GLN A 319 -2.47 -15.45 -28.31
N ILE A 320 -2.02 -14.51 -27.47
CA ILE A 320 -2.14 -14.61 -26.00
C ILE A 320 -3.61 -14.69 -25.59
N TYR A 321 -4.47 -13.86 -26.19
CA TYR A 321 -5.91 -13.87 -25.94
C TYR A 321 -6.55 -15.18 -26.38
N HIS A 322 -6.24 -15.69 -27.57
CA HIS A 322 -6.67 -17.01 -28.03
C HIS A 322 -6.29 -18.09 -27.00
N ASP A 323 -5.01 -18.17 -26.65
CA ASP A 323 -4.51 -19.21 -25.75
C ASP A 323 -5.14 -19.11 -24.35
N PHE A 324 -5.35 -17.88 -23.85
CA PHE A 324 -6.07 -17.63 -22.62
C PHE A 324 -7.51 -18.18 -22.67
N ILE A 325 -8.29 -17.85 -23.69
CA ILE A 325 -9.67 -18.31 -23.81
C ILE A 325 -9.74 -19.84 -23.91
N PHE A 326 -8.91 -20.45 -24.74
CA PHE A 326 -8.86 -21.92 -24.85
C PHE A 326 -8.49 -22.58 -23.52
N LYS A 327 -7.53 -22.00 -22.78
CA LYS A 327 -7.14 -22.50 -21.48
C LYS A 327 -8.24 -22.33 -20.42
N VAL A 328 -9.01 -21.23 -20.46
CA VAL A 328 -10.22 -21.06 -19.63
C VAL A 328 -11.24 -22.16 -19.91
N LEU A 329 -11.48 -22.50 -21.19
CA LEU A 329 -12.41 -23.56 -21.59
C LEU A 329 -11.93 -24.96 -21.18
N GLU A 330 -10.63 -25.23 -21.25
CA GLU A 330 -10.03 -26.50 -20.82
C GLU A 330 -10.12 -26.69 -19.30
N GLU A 331 -9.81 -25.64 -18.53
CA GLU A 331 -9.78 -25.70 -17.08
C GLU A 331 -11.19 -25.67 -16.48
N GLN A 332 -12.12 -25.00 -17.16
CA GLN A 332 -13.50 -24.78 -16.71
C GLN A 332 -13.57 -24.25 -15.27
N ARG A 333 -12.59 -23.41 -14.89
CA ARG A 333 -12.55 -22.68 -13.62
C ARG A 333 -13.45 -21.45 -13.67
N TYR A 334 -13.39 -20.75 -14.80
CA TYR A 334 -14.22 -19.59 -15.09
C TYR A 334 -15.21 -19.91 -16.21
N VAL A 335 -16.40 -19.34 -16.08
CA VAL A 335 -17.30 -19.12 -17.22
C VAL A 335 -17.23 -17.65 -17.60
N PHE A 336 -17.38 -17.32 -18.88
CA PHE A 336 -17.42 -15.94 -19.34
C PHE A 336 -18.73 -15.64 -20.07
N LEU A 337 -19.21 -14.41 -19.94
CA LEU A 337 -20.49 -13.94 -20.47
C LEU A 337 -20.35 -12.50 -20.94
N GLN A 338 -21.40 -11.99 -21.60
CA GLN A 338 -21.51 -10.59 -22.02
C GLN A 338 -20.32 -10.17 -22.87
N SER A 339 -19.90 -11.05 -23.76
CA SER A 339 -18.77 -10.78 -24.65
C SER A 339 -19.18 -9.70 -25.65
N LEU A 340 -18.40 -8.63 -25.73
CA LEU A 340 -18.65 -7.52 -26.65
C LEU A 340 -17.34 -7.14 -27.34
N HIS A 341 -17.42 -6.90 -28.65
CA HIS A 341 -16.33 -6.33 -29.44
C HIS A 341 -16.59 -4.83 -29.63
N THR A 342 -15.64 -3.98 -29.26
CA THR A 342 -15.82 -2.51 -29.25
C THR A 342 -15.03 -1.79 -30.34
N ASP A 343 -13.88 -2.34 -30.74
CA ASP A 343 -13.07 -1.95 -31.90
C ASP A 343 -12.20 -3.16 -32.29
N VAL A 344 -11.71 -3.25 -33.53
CA VAL A 344 -10.92 -4.39 -34.05
C VAL A 344 -9.82 -4.80 -33.07
N GLY A 345 -9.91 -6.01 -32.53
CA GLY A 345 -8.98 -6.52 -31.53
C GLY A 345 -9.15 -5.97 -30.11
N VAL A 346 -10.32 -5.43 -29.76
CA VAL A 346 -10.70 -5.02 -28.41
C VAL A 346 -11.95 -5.77 -27.97
N HIS A 347 -11.87 -6.50 -26.86
CA HIS A 347 -12.97 -7.35 -26.36
C HIS A 347 -13.24 -7.07 -24.89
N ARG A 348 -14.52 -6.91 -24.55
CA ARG A 348 -15.01 -6.83 -23.16
C ARG A 348 -15.71 -8.11 -22.79
N MET A 349 -15.43 -8.62 -21.61
CA MET A 349 -15.95 -9.89 -21.14
C MET A 349 -16.14 -9.89 -19.63
N TYR A 350 -17.15 -10.62 -19.15
CA TYR A 350 -17.43 -10.81 -17.73
C TYR A 350 -17.23 -12.26 -17.33
N PHE A 351 -16.31 -12.50 -16.39
CA PHE A 351 -15.93 -13.83 -15.93
C PHE A 351 -16.44 -14.12 -14.51
N ILE A 352 -16.85 -15.36 -14.27
CA ILE A 352 -17.35 -15.85 -12.98
C ILE A 352 -16.59 -17.13 -12.61
N ASN A 353 -16.00 -17.17 -11.42
CA ASN A 353 -15.38 -18.37 -10.88
C ASN A 353 -16.45 -19.37 -10.46
N VAL A 354 -16.49 -20.54 -11.11
CA VAL A 354 -17.46 -21.61 -10.85
C VAL A 354 -16.85 -22.82 -10.14
N GLU A 355 -15.54 -22.80 -9.90
CA GLU A 355 -14.82 -23.87 -9.22
C GLU A 355 -14.87 -23.72 -7.70
N ASN A 356 -14.67 -22.50 -7.19
CA ASN A 356 -14.61 -22.29 -5.75
C ASN A 356 -15.99 -21.92 -5.19
N THR A 357 -16.62 -22.88 -4.50
CA THR A 357 -17.95 -22.72 -3.88
C THR A 357 -17.97 -21.72 -2.72
N GLU A 358 -16.82 -21.39 -2.12
CA GLU A 358 -16.73 -20.39 -1.04
C GLU A 358 -16.69 -18.94 -1.56
N LEU A 359 -16.37 -18.77 -2.85
CA LEU A 359 -16.27 -17.50 -3.59
C LEU A 359 -17.54 -17.15 -4.35
N ALA A 360 -18.51 -18.05 -4.37
CA ALA A 360 -19.78 -17.80 -5.02
C ALA A 360 -20.56 -16.69 -4.28
N PRO A 361 -20.98 -15.61 -4.95
CA PRO A 361 -21.89 -14.61 -4.37
C PRO A 361 -23.25 -15.21 -3.95
N TRP A 362 -23.50 -16.48 -4.27
CA TRP A 362 -24.69 -17.29 -4.01
C TRP A 362 -24.85 -17.80 -2.57
N ARG A 363 -24.17 -17.20 -1.60
CA ARG A 363 -24.36 -17.52 -0.18
C ARG A 363 -25.83 -17.30 0.21
N MET A 364 -26.69 -18.32 0.08
CA MET A 364 -28.14 -18.18 0.26
C MET A 364 -28.48 -18.09 1.74
N GLY A 365 -29.20 -17.04 2.12
CA GLY A 365 -29.93 -17.05 3.39
C GLY A 365 -30.98 -18.17 3.39
N PRO A 366 -31.23 -18.83 4.54
CA PRO A 366 -32.22 -19.89 4.62
C PRO A 366 -33.63 -19.36 4.27
N ARG A 367 -34.38 -20.10 3.45
CA ARG A 367 -35.84 -19.95 3.36
C ARG A 367 -36.43 -20.44 4.68
N LEU A 368 -37.23 -19.61 5.34
CA LEU A 368 -37.93 -19.92 6.60
C LEU A 368 -38.73 -21.24 6.46
N GLY A 369 -38.14 -22.33 6.92
CA GLY A 369 -38.77 -23.61 7.16
C GLY A 369 -38.46 -24.01 8.58
N ILE A 370 -39.42 -23.79 9.48
CA ILE A 370 -39.32 -24.18 10.89
C ILE A 370 -39.21 -25.70 10.93
N LEU A 371 -38.08 -26.24 11.37
CA LEU A 371 -38.07 -27.52 12.09
C LEU A 371 -36.91 -27.56 13.09
N CYS A 372 -37.29 -27.65 14.37
CA CYS A 372 -36.43 -27.90 15.51
C CYS A 372 -35.57 -29.16 15.31
N SER A 373 -34.29 -29.08 15.67
CA SER A 373 -33.68 -30.10 16.53
C SER A 373 -32.43 -29.55 17.21
N LEU A 374 -32.54 -29.46 18.53
CA LEU A 374 -31.47 -29.29 19.51
C LEU A 374 -30.64 -30.56 19.58
N VAL A 375 -29.32 -30.50 19.36
CA VAL A 375 -28.37 -31.33 20.11
C VAL A 375 -27.10 -30.52 20.38
N THR A 376 -26.78 -30.46 21.66
CA THR A 376 -25.72 -29.68 22.32
C THR A 376 -24.34 -30.33 22.21
N SER A 377 -23.33 -29.52 21.92
CA SER A 377 -21.91 -29.82 22.12
C SER A 377 -21.54 -29.89 23.60
N THR A 378 -20.63 -30.78 23.99
CA THR A 378 -19.63 -30.51 25.05
C THR A 378 -18.43 -31.48 25.00
N PHE A 379 -17.23 -30.86 24.95
CA PHE A 379 -15.95 -31.20 25.60
C PHE A 379 -15.37 -32.61 25.55
N ILE A 380 -14.14 -32.73 24.99
CA ILE A 380 -12.97 -33.25 25.71
C ILE A 380 -11.71 -32.44 25.31
N MET A 381 -11.15 -31.72 26.28
CA MET A 381 -9.78 -31.19 26.29
C MET A 381 -9.12 -31.83 27.51
N PHE A 382 -8.10 -32.68 27.36
CA PHE A 382 -6.98 -32.83 28.32
C PHE A 382 -5.90 -33.83 27.81
N HIS A 383 -4.64 -33.42 28.01
CA HIS A 383 -3.37 -34.16 28.03
C HIS A 383 -2.67 -34.55 26.71
N VAL A 384 -1.64 -33.80 26.34
CA VAL A 384 -0.23 -34.19 26.55
C VAL A 384 0.61 -32.93 26.84
N VAL A 385 1.36 -32.94 27.94
CA VAL A 385 2.41 -31.98 28.33
C VAL A 385 3.72 -32.76 28.45
N ARG A 386 4.85 -32.09 28.15
CA ARG A 386 6.29 -32.51 28.16
C ARG A 386 6.74 -33.13 26.84
N ASN A 387 7.85 -32.76 26.22
CA ASN A 387 9.14 -32.13 26.57
C ASN A 387 9.75 -31.66 25.22
N ALA A 388 10.75 -30.78 25.05
CA ALA A 388 11.76 -30.19 25.90
C ALA A 388 12.21 -28.87 25.25
N ASN A 389 12.41 -27.83 26.06
CA ASN A 389 13.33 -26.74 25.75
C ASN A 389 14.75 -27.24 25.99
N ASN A 390 15.60 -27.16 24.96
CA ASN A 390 17.06 -27.16 25.08
C ASN A 390 17.61 -26.46 23.83
N TYR A 391 17.60 -25.12 23.83
CA TYR A 391 18.52 -24.36 23.00
C TYR A 391 19.71 -24.00 23.88
N LEU A 392 20.75 -24.82 23.74
CA LEU A 392 22.09 -24.52 24.22
C LEU A 392 22.55 -23.24 23.53
N GLN A 393 23.08 -22.30 24.33
CA GLN A 393 23.95 -21.25 23.84
C GLN A 393 25.16 -21.89 23.16
N ALA A 394 25.20 -21.83 21.84
CA ALA A 394 26.43 -21.97 21.08
C ALA A 394 27.05 -20.57 21.00
N GLU A 395 28.10 -20.33 21.79
CA GLU A 395 29.07 -19.29 21.48
C GLU A 395 29.74 -19.69 20.16
N ILE A 396 29.22 -19.13 19.07
CA ILE A 396 29.91 -19.13 17.79
C ILE A 396 31.05 -18.15 17.97
N ILE A 397 32.27 -18.67 18.10
CA ILE A 397 33.49 -17.89 17.89
C ILE A 397 33.51 -17.55 16.40
N LEU A 398 32.93 -16.40 16.06
CA LEU A 398 33.08 -15.77 14.75
C LEU A 398 34.57 -15.40 14.56
N PRO A 399 35.08 -15.40 13.32
CA PRO A 399 36.42 -14.94 13.02
C PRO A 399 36.61 -13.56 13.63
N THR A 400 37.79 -13.28 14.19
CA THR A 400 38.19 -11.94 14.62
C THR A 400 38.19 -11.03 13.39
N ASP A 401 37.02 -10.49 13.05
CA ASP A 401 36.84 -9.47 12.03
C ASP A 401 37.54 -8.23 12.57
N THR A 402 38.79 -8.04 12.15
CA THR A 402 39.57 -6.84 12.51
C THR A 402 38.80 -5.65 11.96
N LYS A 403 38.10 -4.95 12.87
CA LYS A 403 37.28 -3.79 12.52
C LYS A 403 38.13 -2.75 11.79
N HIS A 404 37.54 -2.09 10.80
CA HIS A 404 38.21 -1.05 10.03
C HIS A 404 38.79 0.03 10.97
N PRO A 405 40.01 0.55 10.74
CA PRO A 405 40.65 1.51 11.64
C PRO A 405 39.79 2.74 11.96
N ILE A 406 39.08 3.27 10.96
CA ILE A 406 38.13 4.39 11.14
C ILE A 406 36.99 4.01 12.09
N PHE A 407 36.42 2.80 11.94
CA PHE A 407 35.39 2.32 12.85
C PHE A 407 35.96 2.17 14.27
N GLN A 408 37.16 1.64 14.42
CA GLN A 408 37.79 1.45 15.73
C GLN A 408 38.02 2.79 16.44
N ALA A 409 38.48 3.81 15.70
CA ALA A 409 38.64 5.17 16.22
C ALA A 409 37.30 5.76 16.68
N PHE A 410 36.27 5.67 15.83
CA PHE A 410 34.90 6.08 16.15
C PHE A 410 34.37 5.38 17.41
N TYR A 411 34.39 4.04 17.42
CA TYR A 411 33.88 3.20 18.51
C TYR A 411 34.56 3.51 19.85
N ASN A 412 35.89 3.63 19.84
CA ASN A 412 36.68 3.94 21.05
C ASN A 412 36.35 5.33 21.61
N CYS A 413 36.01 6.29 20.76
CA CYS A 413 35.64 7.63 21.19
C CYS A 413 34.21 7.69 21.72
N VAL A 414 33.21 7.22 20.96
CA VAL A 414 31.80 7.45 21.31
C VAL A 414 31.30 6.54 22.44
N THR A 415 31.78 5.29 22.50
CA THR A 415 31.22 4.30 23.44
C THR A 415 31.34 4.72 24.92
N PRO A 416 32.48 5.25 25.41
CA PRO A 416 32.58 5.75 26.78
C PRO A 416 31.60 6.88 27.10
N HIS A 417 31.32 7.76 26.15
CA HIS A 417 30.39 8.88 26.33
C HIS A 417 28.91 8.42 26.35
N LEU A 418 28.58 7.40 25.56
CA LEU A 418 27.21 6.91 25.41
C LEU A 418 26.81 5.85 26.46
N ASN A 419 27.77 5.04 26.93
CA ASN A 419 27.53 3.96 27.91
C ASN A 419 26.73 4.39 29.15
N PRO A 420 26.98 5.57 29.77
CA PRO A 420 26.21 6.01 30.94
C PRO A 420 24.71 6.21 30.68
N LEU A 421 24.31 6.39 29.43
CA LEU A 421 22.91 6.60 29.03
C LEU A 421 22.25 5.34 28.43
N LYS A 422 22.93 4.20 28.48
CA LYS A 422 22.39 2.94 27.94
C LYS A 422 21.11 2.54 28.68
N GLY A 423 20.01 2.43 27.94
CA GLY A 423 18.68 2.13 28.48
C GLY A 423 17.89 3.35 28.98
N ASP A 424 18.46 4.56 28.96
CA ASP A 424 17.75 5.81 29.23
C ASP A 424 17.49 6.53 27.90
N PHE A 425 16.42 6.13 27.21
CA PHE A 425 16.16 6.49 25.82
C PHE A 425 16.02 8.00 25.58
N ASP A 426 15.28 8.69 26.45
CA ASP A 426 15.02 10.12 26.29
C ASP A 426 16.28 10.95 26.54
N LYS A 427 17.02 10.64 27.62
CA LYS A 427 18.31 11.33 27.85
C LYS A 427 19.30 11.00 26.76
N PHE A 428 19.32 9.76 26.27
CA PHE A 428 20.19 9.36 25.17
C PHE A 428 19.94 10.22 23.94
N TYR A 429 18.69 10.33 23.48
CA TYR A 429 18.32 11.12 22.30
C TYR A 429 18.74 12.58 22.45
N HIS A 430 18.33 13.24 23.54
CA HIS A 430 18.57 14.67 23.72
C HIS A 430 20.03 15.06 23.99
N ASN A 431 20.86 14.12 24.47
CA ASN A 431 22.27 14.40 24.75
C ASN A 431 23.24 13.80 23.71
N PHE A 432 22.77 12.95 22.79
CA PHE A 432 23.61 12.24 21.81
C PHE A 432 24.59 13.19 21.11
N VAL A 433 24.07 14.25 20.50
CA VAL A 433 24.86 15.23 19.73
C VAL A 433 25.97 15.86 20.57
N ASN A 434 25.63 16.36 21.76
CA ASN A 434 26.59 17.01 22.64
C ASN A 434 27.65 16.02 23.17
N LEU A 435 27.26 14.78 23.46
CA LEU A 435 28.16 13.75 23.98
C LEU A 435 29.14 13.22 22.94
N THR A 436 28.80 13.31 21.65
CA THR A 436 29.65 12.80 20.56
C THR A 436 30.37 13.91 19.78
N ALA A 437 30.10 15.19 20.06
CA ALA A 437 30.60 16.33 19.28
C ALA A 437 32.13 16.36 19.13
N ASP A 438 32.88 15.98 20.18
CA ASP A 438 34.35 15.97 20.11
C ASP A 438 34.90 14.78 19.31
N CYS A 439 34.11 13.72 19.12
CA CYS A 439 34.51 12.57 18.31
C CYS A 439 34.55 12.89 16.81
N ASP A 440 33.86 13.94 16.34
CA ASP A 440 33.92 14.37 14.94
C ASP A 440 35.28 14.96 14.52
N LYS A 441 36.17 15.23 15.47
CA LYS A 441 37.49 15.85 15.24
C LYS A 441 38.61 14.81 15.22
N LEU A 442 38.28 13.52 15.16
CA LEU A 442 39.27 12.45 15.15
C LEU A 442 40.13 12.51 13.87
N PRO A 443 41.47 12.42 13.96
CA PRO A 443 42.35 12.43 12.79
C PRO A 443 42.04 11.33 11.77
N ALA A 444 41.48 10.20 12.23
CA ALA A 444 41.06 9.11 11.36
C ALA A 444 40.01 9.53 10.31
N PHE A 445 39.27 10.62 10.55
CA PHE A 445 38.26 11.13 9.63
C PHE A 445 38.82 12.05 8.55
N GLU A 446 40.10 12.44 8.61
CA GLU A 446 40.76 13.17 7.52
C GLU A 446 40.82 12.35 6.22
N ALA A 447 40.81 11.01 6.33
CA ALA A 447 40.71 10.09 5.20
C ALA A 447 39.36 10.17 4.46
N LEU A 448 38.34 10.75 5.12
CA LEU A 448 37.04 11.05 4.54
C LEU A 448 37.06 12.54 4.13
N ALA A 449 37.25 12.82 2.84
CA ALA A 449 37.22 14.18 2.30
C ALA A 449 35.77 14.70 2.25
N ILE A 450 35.15 14.88 3.43
CA ILE A 450 33.74 15.24 3.58
C ILE A 450 33.51 16.66 3.09
N LEU A 451 32.59 16.81 2.14
CA LEU A 451 32.16 18.07 1.58
C LEU A 451 30.76 18.44 2.10
N PRO A 452 30.56 19.69 2.57
CA PRO A 452 29.24 20.20 2.89
C PRO A 452 28.52 20.68 1.63
N LEU A 453 27.23 20.35 1.50
CA LEU A 453 26.30 20.81 0.48
C LEU A 453 25.11 21.45 1.19
N ALA A 454 25.04 22.78 1.16
CA ALA A 454 23.96 23.52 1.79
C ALA A 454 22.75 23.62 0.84
N ASN A 455 21.56 23.56 1.43
CA ASN A 455 20.30 23.97 0.82
C ASN A 455 19.72 25.14 1.66
N GLN A 456 18.42 25.45 1.55
CA GLN A 456 17.83 26.61 2.22
C GLN A 456 17.74 26.47 3.74
N ASP A 457 17.62 25.25 4.26
CA ASP A 457 17.30 24.98 5.67
C ASP A 457 18.33 24.06 6.36
N GLU A 458 19.28 23.50 5.61
CA GLU A 458 20.24 22.51 6.11
C GLU A 458 21.57 22.41 5.35
N VAL A 459 22.45 21.54 5.87
CA VAL A 459 23.72 21.18 5.25
C VAL A 459 23.84 19.66 5.23
N LYS A 460 23.74 19.09 4.03
CA LYS A 460 23.99 17.67 3.79
C LYS A 460 25.47 17.45 3.52
N HIS A 461 25.98 16.27 3.84
CA HIS A 461 27.40 15.93 3.68
C HIS A 461 27.61 14.84 2.64
N VAL A 462 28.71 14.90 1.90
CA VAL A 462 29.05 13.86 0.91
C VAL A 462 30.56 13.64 0.86
N VAL A 463 30.99 12.43 0.53
CA VAL A 463 32.36 12.11 0.13
C VAL A 463 32.34 11.72 -1.34
N LEU A 464 33.16 12.37 -2.17
CA LEU A 464 33.23 12.03 -3.60
C LEU A 464 34.05 10.76 -3.84
N PRO A 465 33.74 9.98 -4.89
CA PRO A 465 34.52 8.79 -5.20
C PRO A 465 35.96 9.17 -5.60
N LEU A 466 36.92 8.31 -5.26
CA LEU A 466 38.34 8.44 -5.61
C LEU A 466 38.60 8.09 -7.08
N THR A 467 37.66 7.38 -7.71
CA THR A 467 37.69 6.96 -9.11
C THR A 467 36.58 7.65 -9.89
N ASN A 468 36.84 7.91 -11.17
CA ASN A 468 35.86 8.49 -12.08
C ASN A 468 34.89 7.40 -12.56
N GLU A 469 33.80 7.21 -11.83
CA GLU A 469 32.72 6.29 -12.17
C GLU A 469 31.33 6.89 -11.94
N THR A 470 30.32 6.32 -12.59
CA THR A 470 28.94 6.72 -12.35
C THR A 470 28.49 6.26 -10.97
N ILE A 471 27.96 7.19 -10.18
CA ILE A 471 27.43 6.91 -8.84
C ILE A 471 25.91 7.02 -8.82
N THR A 472 25.27 6.27 -7.92
CA THR A 472 23.81 6.29 -7.72
C THR A 472 23.47 7.11 -6.48
N MET A 473 22.64 8.13 -6.67
CA MET A 473 22.10 8.96 -5.59
C MET A 473 20.59 8.80 -5.47
N ILE A 474 20.14 8.65 -4.22
CA ILE A 474 18.73 8.50 -3.88
C ILE A 474 18.35 9.51 -2.80
N THR A 475 17.26 10.23 -3.03
CA THR A 475 16.62 11.11 -2.04
C THR A 475 15.28 10.49 -1.63
N PHE A 476 15.07 10.23 -0.34
CA PHE A 476 13.77 9.91 0.23
C PHE A 476 13.21 11.14 0.93
N GLY A 477 12.13 11.69 0.37
CA GLY A 477 11.52 12.99 0.67
C GLY A 477 12.36 14.15 0.14
N ILE A 478 11.79 14.87 -0.83
CA ILE A 478 12.46 15.95 -1.57
C ILE A 478 12.23 17.30 -0.86
N GLY A 479 11.08 17.49 -0.20
CA GLY A 479 10.88 18.63 0.70
C GLY A 479 10.84 20.01 0.02
N HIS A 480 10.48 20.09 -1.26
CA HIS A 480 10.41 21.33 -2.07
C HIS A 480 11.74 22.07 -2.27
N ASP A 481 12.88 21.47 -1.92
CA ASP A 481 14.21 22.05 -2.11
C ASP A 481 15.20 21.00 -2.62
N THR A 482 15.84 21.30 -3.76
CA THR A 482 16.82 20.40 -4.40
C THR A 482 18.20 21.06 -4.54
N ASP A 483 18.47 22.16 -3.84
CA ASP A 483 19.72 22.92 -3.98
C ASP A 483 20.97 22.07 -3.67
N ALA A 484 20.87 21.16 -2.70
CA ALA A 484 21.96 20.24 -2.37
C ALA A 484 22.17 19.17 -3.47
N GLU A 485 21.10 18.58 -4.01
CA GLU A 485 21.14 17.64 -5.13
C GLU A 485 21.74 18.29 -6.38
N GLU A 486 21.30 19.51 -6.69
CA GLU A 486 21.85 20.29 -7.80
C GLU A 486 23.34 20.59 -7.60
N SER A 487 23.73 20.93 -6.37
CA SER A 487 25.13 21.18 -6.04
C SER A 487 25.98 19.93 -6.23
N LEU A 488 25.47 18.76 -5.82
CA LEU A 488 26.14 17.48 -6.08
C LEU A 488 26.24 17.20 -7.60
N LYS A 489 25.18 17.44 -8.37
CA LYS A 489 25.20 17.29 -9.83
C LYS A 489 26.23 18.21 -10.49
N LYS A 490 26.42 19.43 -9.96
CA LYS A 490 27.42 20.39 -10.46
C LYS A 490 28.85 19.94 -10.18
N ILE A 491 29.14 19.42 -8.98
CA ILE A 491 30.49 18.98 -8.61
C ILE A 491 30.84 17.57 -9.08
N TYR A 492 29.83 16.71 -9.28
CA TYR A 492 30.00 15.34 -9.77
C TYR A 492 28.87 14.97 -10.77
N PRO A 493 28.97 15.41 -12.03
CA PRO A 493 27.92 15.22 -13.03
C PRO A 493 27.63 13.76 -13.40
N GLN A 494 28.55 12.84 -13.14
CA GLN A 494 28.38 11.41 -13.36
C GLN A 494 27.59 10.76 -12.21
N THR A 495 26.42 11.31 -11.92
CA THR A 495 25.52 10.82 -10.88
C THR A 495 24.14 10.55 -11.48
N GLU A 496 23.61 9.37 -11.23
CA GLU A 496 22.21 9.03 -11.50
C GLU A 496 21.37 9.39 -10.28
N PHE A 497 20.37 10.25 -10.45
CA PHE A 497 19.53 10.77 -9.36
C PHE A 497 18.13 10.16 -9.38
N PHE A 498 17.66 9.68 -8.23
CA PHE A 498 16.31 9.16 -8.03
C PHE A 498 15.68 9.81 -6.79
N GLY A 499 14.58 10.54 -6.98
CA GLY A 499 13.91 11.28 -5.92
C GLY A 499 12.55 10.70 -5.63
N PHE A 500 12.34 10.24 -4.40
CA PHE A 500 11.07 9.70 -3.94
C PHE A 500 10.34 10.74 -3.12
N ASP A 501 9.17 11.15 -3.60
CA ASP A 501 8.28 11.98 -2.82
C ASP A 501 6.83 11.69 -3.24
N PRO A 502 5.89 11.54 -2.29
CA PRO A 502 4.48 11.38 -2.63
C PRO A 502 3.82 12.66 -3.16
N ILE A 503 4.42 13.85 -2.98
CA ILE A 503 3.85 15.16 -3.32
C ILE A 503 4.41 15.66 -4.65
N ALA A 504 3.61 15.61 -5.72
CA ALA A 504 4.07 15.82 -7.09
C ALA A 504 4.01 17.27 -7.59
N GLU A 505 3.27 18.15 -6.93
CA GLU A 505 2.93 19.47 -7.43
C GLU A 505 4.16 20.35 -7.67
N ILE A 506 5.09 20.33 -6.71
CA ILE A 506 6.33 21.11 -6.77
C ILE A 506 7.53 20.18 -6.99
N ASN A 507 7.61 19.07 -6.23
CA ASN A 507 8.79 18.22 -6.25
C ASN A 507 9.05 17.56 -7.60
N LYS A 508 8.01 17.23 -8.38
CA LYS A 508 8.19 16.64 -9.70
C LYS A 508 8.97 17.57 -10.62
N GLU A 509 8.52 18.82 -10.74
CA GLU A 509 9.15 19.78 -11.63
C GLU A 509 10.57 20.16 -11.18
N LEU A 510 10.79 20.22 -9.86
CA LEU A 510 12.12 20.45 -9.30
C LEU A 510 13.06 19.28 -9.63
N TYR A 511 12.65 18.06 -9.29
CA TYR A 511 13.53 16.90 -9.35
C TYR A 511 13.77 16.41 -10.77
N GLU A 512 12.80 16.54 -11.69
CA GLU A 512 12.97 16.15 -13.10
C GLU A 512 14.04 16.97 -13.85
N LYS A 513 14.47 18.12 -13.31
CA LYS A 513 15.64 18.88 -13.82
C LYS A 513 16.97 18.19 -13.51
N ILE A 514 16.96 17.31 -12.50
CA ILE A 514 18.15 16.68 -11.92
C ILE A 514 18.20 15.20 -12.29
N GLY A 515 17.10 14.47 -12.13
CA GLY A 515 17.00 13.05 -12.43
C GLY A 515 15.56 12.54 -12.49
N THR A 516 15.33 11.33 -12.01
CA THR A 516 14.01 10.67 -12.08
C THR A 516 13.21 10.94 -10.82
N TYR A 517 12.03 11.56 -10.99
CA TYR A 517 11.04 11.72 -9.93
C TYR A 517 10.16 10.48 -9.80
N ILE A 518 9.93 10.04 -8.56
CA ILE A 518 9.16 8.85 -8.21
C ILE A 518 8.03 9.27 -7.25
N PRO A 519 6.75 9.25 -7.69
CA PRO A 519 5.60 9.76 -6.93
C PRO A 519 5.12 8.80 -5.84
N LEU A 520 6.03 8.34 -4.98
CA LEU A 520 5.75 7.31 -3.98
C LEU A 520 6.40 7.65 -2.64
N ALA A 521 5.66 7.44 -1.56
CA ALA A 521 6.27 7.40 -0.24
C ALA A 521 7.06 6.10 -0.07
N ILE A 522 8.21 6.18 0.59
CA ILE A 522 9.06 5.03 0.91
C ILE A 522 9.10 4.82 2.42
N SER A 523 9.16 3.57 2.85
CA SER A 523 9.39 3.21 4.26
C SER A 523 10.01 1.82 4.38
N GLY A 524 10.20 1.35 5.61
CA GLY A 524 10.68 0.00 5.89
C GLY A 524 9.76 -1.13 5.44
N SER A 525 8.48 -0.85 5.15
CA SER A 525 7.51 -1.87 4.76
C SER A 525 6.40 -1.31 3.88
N SER A 526 5.87 -2.13 2.96
CA SER A 526 4.73 -1.71 2.13
C SER A 526 3.39 -1.68 2.87
N GLY A 527 2.55 -0.71 2.51
CA GLY A 527 1.16 -0.59 2.97
C GLY A 527 0.73 0.86 3.18
N SER A 528 -0.53 1.06 3.55
CA SER A 528 -1.04 2.38 3.96
C SER A 528 -0.54 2.72 5.37
N GLN A 529 0.10 3.88 5.54
CA GLN A 529 0.60 4.38 6.82
C GLN A 529 0.34 5.89 6.91
N ILE A 530 0.17 6.41 8.12
CA ILE A 530 0.09 7.86 8.32
C ILE A 530 1.49 8.44 8.12
N SER A 531 1.59 9.50 7.33
CA SER A 531 2.80 10.30 7.15
C SER A 531 2.49 11.77 7.40
N HIS A 532 3.48 12.49 7.91
CA HIS A 532 3.43 13.94 7.97
C HIS A 532 3.99 14.49 6.66
N VAL A 533 3.23 15.31 5.93
CA VAL A 533 3.68 15.84 4.64
C VAL A 533 3.45 17.33 4.52
N TYR A 534 4.35 17.97 3.78
CA TYR A 534 4.33 19.40 3.54
C TYR A 534 3.71 19.71 2.17
N ARG A 535 2.67 20.54 2.17
CA ARG A 535 2.13 21.22 0.97
C ARG A 535 2.29 22.73 1.14
N ASP A 536 1.20 23.42 1.48
CA ASP A 536 1.21 24.81 1.98
C ASP A 536 1.46 24.88 3.50
N LYS A 537 1.18 23.77 4.18
CA LYS A 537 1.38 23.52 5.61
C LYS A 537 1.54 22.02 5.79
N TYR A 538 2.09 21.65 6.95
CA TYR A 538 2.14 20.26 7.35
C TYR A 538 0.75 19.68 7.67
N ASN A 539 0.46 18.50 7.13
CA ASN A 539 -0.75 17.73 7.43
C ASN A 539 -0.41 16.25 7.61
N ASP A 540 -1.21 15.56 8.42
CA ASP A 540 -1.15 14.11 8.56
C ASP A 540 -2.02 13.47 7.48
N GLU A 541 -1.40 12.62 6.67
CA GLU A 541 -1.98 12.06 5.46
C GLU A 541 -1.78 10.53 5.47
N VAL A 542 -2.81 9.74 5.15
CA VAL A 542 -2.65 8.28 5.02
C VAL A 542 -2.08 7.98 3.65
N LEU A 543 -0.77 7.82 3.59
CA LEU A 543 -0.04 7.57 2.36
C LEU A 543 0.21 6.09 2.13
N LEU A 544 0.34 5.73 0.86
CA LEU A 544 0.89 4.44 0.49
C LEU A 544 2.41 4.48 0.53
N HIS A 545 3.00 3.58 1.31
CA HIS A 545 4.42 3.33 1.26
C HIS A 545 4.74 2.10 0.43
N ILE A 546 5.81 2.19 -0.37
CA ILE A 546 6.51 1.01 -0.87
C ILE A 546 7.73 0.72 0.02
N GLY A 547 7.94 -0.56 0.34
CA GLY A 547 9.12 -0.99 1.08
C GLY A 547 10.40 -0.69 0.31
N ALA A 548 11.32 0.06 0.92
CA ALA A 548 12.57 0.50 0.29
C ALA A 548 13.37 -0.69 -0.26
N GLY A 549 13.47 -1.79 0.49
CA GLY A 549 14.19 -2.98 0.06
C GLY A 549 13.65 -3.58 -1.24
N TYR A 550 12.33 -3.72 -1.36
CA TYR A 550 11.70 -4.20 -2.60
C TYR A 550 11.90 -3.22 -3.75
N TYR A 551 11.67 -1.93 -3.54
CA TYR A 551 11.72 -0.96 -4.63
C TYR A 551 13.15 -0.80 -5.19
N LEU A 552 14.14 -0.69 -4.31
CA LEU A 552 15.54 -0.52 -4.73
C LEU A 552 16.08 -1.77 -5.45
N ASP A 553 15.68 -2.96 -5.00
CA ASP A 553 16.10 -4.24 -5.54
C ASP A 553 15.38 -4.61 -6.84
N GLU A 554 14.05 -4.66 -6.79
CA GLU A 554 13.23 -5.25 -7.85
C GLU A 554 12.81 -4.21 -8.89
N VAL A 555 12.53 -2.96 -8.45
CA VAL A 555 12.03 -1.90 -9.34
C VAL A 555 13.17 -1.10 -9.95
N LEU A 556 14.06 -0.52 -9.13
CA LEU A 556 15.22 0.25 -9.62
C LEU A 556 16.40 -0.61 -10.02
N GLN A 557 16.49 -1.84 -9.52
CA GLN A 557 17.60 -2.76 -9.78
C GLN A 557 18.97 -2.17 -9.39
N LYS A 558 19.01 -1.40 -8.30
CA LYS A 558 20.22 -0.77 -7.76
C LYS A 558 20.72 -1.52 -6.53
N LYS A 559 21.82 -2.26 -6.71
CA LYS A 559 22.51 -2.97 -5.63
C LYS A 559 23.52 -2.11 -4.88
N ARG A 560 24.03 -1.04 -5.49
CA ARG A 560 24.90 -0.06 -4.84
C ARG A 560 24.22 1.30 -4.86
N ILE A 561 24.03 1.85 -3.68
CA ILE A 561 23.54 3.21 -3.46
C ILE A 561 24.72 3.97 -2.87
N ASP A 562 25.28 4.85 -3.67
CA ASP A 562 26.47 5.58 -3.30
C ASP A 562 26.11 6.67 -2.30
N VAL A 563 25.05 7.45 -2.57
CA VAL A 563 24.56 8.52 -1.70
C VAL A 563 23.07 8.31 -1.43
N LEU A 564 22.69 8.24 -0.15
CA LEU A 564 21.28 8.18 0.28
C LEU A 564 20.94 9.35 1.20
N TRP A 565 20.00 10.20 0.83
CA TRP A 565 19.49 11.25 1.72
C TRP A 565 18.08 10.90 2.17
N VAL A 566 17.84 10.97 3.47
CA VAL A 566 16.56 10.56 4.06
C VAL A 566 16.02 11.66 4.95
N ASP A 567 14.90 12.20 4.50
CA ASP A 567 14.06 13.16 5.20
C ASP A 567 12.60 12.83 4.86
N THR A 568 11.96 12.03 5.69
CA THR A 568 10.61 11.49 5.42
C THR A 568 9.62 11.88 6.50
N GLU A 569 9.90 12.97 7.21
CA GLU A 569 9.03 13.64 8.18
C GLU A 569 8.42 12.68 9.24
N GLY A 570 9.23 11.73 9.73
CA GLY A 570 8.89 10.75 10.78
C GLY A 570 8.91 9.28 10.34
N GLN A 571 8.90 9.00 9.04
CA GLN A 571 8.98 7.62 8.53
C GLN A 571 10.40 7.04 8.51
N GLU A 572 11.38 7.81 8.96
CA GLU A 572 12.79 7.43 9.04
C GLU A 572 13.01 6.20 9.92
N TYR A 573 12.29 6.13 11.03
CA TYR A 573 12.43 5.06 12.00
C TYR A 573 12.07 3.69 11.45
N SER A 574 11.21 3.63 10.43
CA SER A 574 10.86 2.39 9.76
C SER A 574 12.04 1.82 8.96
N LEU A 575 12.95 2.68 8.50
CA LEU A 575 14.08 2.32 7.64
C LEU A 575 15.29 1.81 8.43
N LEU A 576 15.40 2.15 9.71
CA LEU A 576 16.60 1.88 10.55
C LEU A 576 17.02 0.40 10.51
N GLY A 577 16.06 -0.51 10.62
CA GLY A 577 16.30 -1.96 10.60
C GLY A 577 16.86 -2.49 9.28
N LEU A 578 16.70 -1.76 8.18
CA LEU A 578 17.17 -2.17 6.86
C LEU A 578 18.70 -2.11 6.77
N PHE A 579 19.33 -1.16 7.46
CA PHE A 579 20.76 -0.86 7.34
C PHE A 579 21.68 -1.77 8.17
N HIS A 580 21.14 -2.46 9.18
CA HIS A 580 21.91 -3.33 10.09
C HIS A 580 22.60 -4.50 9.36
N ALA A 581 23.65 -5.04 9.98
CA ALA A 581 24.28 -6.27 9.53
C ALA A 581 23.27 -7.43 9.54
N GLY A 582 23.07 -8.07 8.39
CA GLY A 582 22.04 -9.09 8.17
C GLY A 582 20.62 -8.53 8.07
N GLY A 583 20.47 -7.20 8.00
CA GLY A 583 19.23 -6.48 7.72
C GLY A 583 18.69 -6.77 6.31
N GLU A 584 17.55 -6.18 5.95
CA GLU A 584 16.94 -6.45 4.64
C GLU A 584 17.85 -6.08 3.47
N PHE A 585 18.56 -4.95 3.55
CA PHE A 585 19.49 -4.55 2.49
C PHE A 585 20.59 -5.58 2.30
N ASP A 586 21.21 -6.08 3.37
CA ASP A 586 22.22 -7.14 3.27
C ASP A 586 21.64 -8.43 2.67
N ARG A 587 20.44 -8.84 3.10
CA ARG A 587 19.77 -10.05 2.56
C ARG A 587 19.42 -9.93 1.08
N ARG A 588 19.19 -8.70 0.60
CA ARG A 588 18.94 -8.38 -0.81
C ARG A 588 20.21 -8.03 -1.58
N GLY A 589 21.37 -7.96 -0.93
CA GLY A 589 22.62 -7.52 -1.54
C GLY A 589 22.66 -6.03 -1.92
N ILE A 590 21.80 -5.21 -1.32
CA ILE A 590 21.85 -3.75 -1.42
C ILE A 590 22.91 -3.23 -0.45
N LYS A 591 23.85 -2.42 -0.94
CA LYS A 591 24.83 -1.69 -0.13
C LYS A 591 24.56 -0.20 -0.24
N VAL A 592 24.62 0.48 0.91
CA VAL A 592 24.56 1.95 0.99
C VAL A 592 25.91 2.42 1.49
N CYS A 593 26.64 3.21 0.70
CA CYS A 593 27.99 3.64 1.02
C CYS A 593 28.05 4.84 1.96
N GLN A 594 27.15 5.79 1.78
CA GLN A 594 27.00 6.94 2.68
C GLN A 594 25.56 7.43 2.70
N MET A 595 25.16 8.01 3.82
CA MET A 595 23.81 8.55 3.97
C MET A 595 23.72 9.77 4.88
N ASN A 596 22.84 10.70 4.55
CA ASN A 596 22.39 11.75 5.47
C ASN A 596 21.01 11.37 5.97
N PHE A 597 20.79 11.56 7.27
CA PHE A 597 19.56 11.16 7.92
C PHE A 597 19.03 12.29 8.80
N GLU A 598 17.77 12.65 8.63
CA GLU A 598 17.03 13.57 9.50
C GLU A 598 16.04 12.81 10.38
N MET A 599 16.48 12.45 11.60
CA MET A 599 15.65 11.73 12.56
C MET A 599 14.65 12.67 13.21
N HIS A 600 13.43 12.73 12.69
CA HIS A 600 12.32 13.50 13.27
C HIS A 600 11.90 12.96 14.66
N LEU A 601 11.34 13.80 15.54
CA LEU A 601 10.79 13.37 16.83
C LEU A 601 9.43 14.01 17.07
N ASN A 602 8.45 13.17 17.42
CA ASN A 602 7.06 13.51 17.69
C ASN A 602 6.36 14.20 16.51
N VAL A 603 6.72 13.84 15.28
CA VAL A 603 6.18 14.46 14.05
C VAL A 603 5.03 13.64 13.47
N THR A 604 5.19 12.32 13.34
CA THR A 604 4.14 11.46 12.77
C THR A 604 3.24 10.86 13.85
N PRO A 605 1.90 11.05 13.79
CA PRO A 605 0.96 10.41 14.72
C PRO A 605 1.06 8.88 14.68
N GLY A 606 1.15 8.25 15.86
CA GLY A 606 1.20 6.80 15.99
C GLY A 606 2.60 6.19 15.89
N VAL A 607 3.62 6.95 15.48
CA VAL A 607 5.01 6.55 15.69
C VAL A 607 5.33 6.80 17.16
N THR A 608 5.48 5.72 17.90
CA THR A 608 5.86 5.75 19.32
C THR A 608 7.26 5.18 19.50
N ASN A 609 7.88 5.50 20.64
CA ASN A 609 9.19 4.99 21.05
C ASN A 609 10.33 5.39 20.10
N GLU A 610 10.25 6.55 19.45
CA GLU A 610 11.28 7.08 18.55
C GLU A 610 12.64 7.20 19.24
N THR A 611 12.67 7.72 20.48
CA THR A 611 13.89 7.81 21.30
C THR A 611 14.50 6.44 21.57
N GLN A 612 13.66 5.42 21.80
CA GLN A 612 14.12 4.03 21.94
C GLN A 612 14.64 3.47 20.61
N LYS A 613 13.94 3.68 19.49
CA LYS A 613 14.37 3.18 18.18
C LYS A 613 15.70 3.80 17.76
N PHE A 614 15.88 5.10 17.99
CA PHE A 614 17.16 5.79 17.76
C PHE A 614 18.26 5.19 18.64
N HIS A 615 18.01 5.03 19.95
CA HIS A 615 18.94 4.39 20.88
C HIS A 615 19.35 2.99 20.39
N ASP A 616 18.38 2.13 20.09
CA ASP A 616 18.62 0.74 19.69
C ASP A 616 19.36 0.68 18.35
N PHE A 617 19.05 1.58 17.41
CA PHE A 617 19.76 1.74 16.15
C PHE A 617 21.23 2.08 16.37
N VAL A 618 21.54 3.11 17.16
CA VAL A 618 22.93 3.52 17.43
C VAL A 618 23.73 2.39 18.07
N TRP A 619 23.17 1.72 19.08
CA TRP A 619 23.85 0.58 19.73
C TRP A 619 24.07 -0.58 18.77
N ARG A 620 23.12 -0.82 17.88
CA ARG A 620 23.25 -1.86 16.88
C ARG A 620 24.30 -1.50 15.82
N ILE A 621 24.42 -0.25 15.40
CA ILE A 621 25.51 0.24 14.53
C ILE A 621 26.88 0.00 15.18
N LEU A 622 27.00 0.30 16.48
CA LEU A 622 28.24 0.07 17.25
C LEU A 622 28.60 -1.43 17.34
N ALA A 623 27.58 -2.30 17.45
CA ALA A 623 27.77 -3.74 17.47
C ALA A 623 28.15 -4.29 16.08
N ASP A 624 27.47 -3.84 15.03
CA ASP A 624 27.60 -4.34 13.67
C ASP A 624 28.98 -4.01 13.05
N GLY A 625 29.61 -2.92 13.49
CA GLY A 625 30.89 -2.48 12.93
C GLY A 625 30.78 -1.88 11.52
N LYS A 626 29.56 -1.61 11.04
CA LYS A 626 29.27 -1.36 9.63
C LYS A 626 29.39 0.11 9.24
N TYR A 627 28.79 1.00 10.04
CA TYR A 627 28.77 2.44 9.77
C TYR A 627 29.45 3.22 10.89
N VAL A 628 30.05 4.35 10.54
CA VAL A 628 30.40 5.42 11.50
C VAL A 628 29.38 6.54 11.37
N MET A 629 28.93 7.11 12.49
CA MET A 629 28.03 8.26 12.54
C MET A 629 28.85 9.52 12.80
N LEU A 630 28.69 10.52 11.94
CA LEU A 630 29.49 11.75 11.90
C LEU A 630 28.56 12.96 11.84
N ARG A 631 29.10 14.12 12.21
CA ARG A 631 28.45 15.43 12.08
C ARG A 631 27.02 15.45 12.64
N PRO A 632 26.75 14.88 13.83
CA PRO A 632 25.41 14.95 14.37
C PRO A 632 25.07 16.40 14.71
N PHE A 633 23.86 16.83 14.36
CA PHE A 633 23.37 18.18 14.63
C PHE A 633 21.94 18.09 15.18
N TYR A 634 21.71 18.71 16.33
CA TYR A 634 20.41 18.69 16.99
C TYR A 634 19.66 19.98 16.71
N VAL A 635 18.46 19.86 16.16
CA VAL A 635 17.63 21.02 15.80
C VAL A 635 16.42 21.12 16.71
N VAL A 636 16.14 22.36 17.08
CA VAL A 636 15.02 22.79 17.91
C VAL A 636 14.33 23.92 17.13
N ALA A 637 13.34 23.57 16.29
CA ALA A 637 12.60 24.52 15.47
C ALA A 637 11.12 24.49 15.87
N GLN A 638 10.63 25.53 16.56
CA GLN A 638 9.28 25.54 17.12
C GLN A 638 8.98 24.27 17.96
N GLN A 639 7.92 23.52 17.64
CA GLN A 639 7.60 22.23 18.25
C GLN A 639 8.45 21.06 17.72
N PHE A 640 9.14 21.23 16.59
CA PHE A 640 9.92 20.17 15.96
C PHE A 640 11.27 19.98 16.67
N ARG A 641 11.65 18.71 16.75
CA ARG A 641 12.89 18.23 17.35
C ARG A 641 13.43 17.15 16.44
N PHE A 642 14.67 17.27 16.00
CA PHE A 642 15.27 16.24 15.15
C PHE A 642 16.79 16.22 15.25
N ILE A 643 17.37 15.07 14.89
CA ILE A 643 18.82 14.89 14.76
C ILE A 643 19.16 14.67 13.30
N ARG A 644 19.96 15.56 12.74
CA ARG A 644 20.63 15.34 11.45
C ARG A 644 21.95 14.64 11.69
N THR A 645 22.32 13.66 10.87
CA THR A 645 23.61 12.96 10.97
C THR A 645 24.04 12.38 9.64
N PHE A 646 25.35 12.25 9.44
CA PHE A 646 25.97 11.66 8.26
C PHE A 646 26.62 10.32 8.60
N LEU A 647 26.28 9.26 7.88
CA LEU A 647 26.82 7.91 8.10
C LEU A 647 27.65 7.47 6.90
N VAL A 648 28.78 6.79 7.17
CA VAL A 648 29.64 6.21 6.14
C VAL A 648 29.86 4.72 6.41
N ASN A 649 29.69 3.89 5.38
CA ASN A 649 29.93 2.44 5.43
C ASN A 649 31.43 2.16 5.36
N VAL A 650 31.97 1.68 6.46
CA VAL A 650 33.41 1.38 6.61
C VAL A 650 33.71 -0.11 6.65
N LYS A 651 32.68 -0.95 6.48
CA LYS A 651 32.80 -2.41 6.48
C LYS A 651 32.72 -3.00 5.07
N ASP A 652 31.90 -2.42 4.20
CA ASP A 652 31.82 -2.87 2.81
C ASP A 652 33.06 -2.45 2.03
N LYS A 653 33.79 -3.44 1.50
CA LYS A 653 35.07 -3.22 0.83
C LYS A 653 34.93 -2.28 -0.38
N GLU A 654 33.88 -2.42 -1.17
CA GLU A 654 33.66 -1.59 -2.35
C GLU A 654 33.45 -0.13 -1.95
N CYS A 655 32.60 0.13 -0.95
CA CYS A 655 32.44 1.48 -0.42
C CYS A 655 33.77 2.05 0.12
N THR A 656 34.56 1.26 0.85
CA THR A 656 35.85 1.73 1.39
C THR A 656 36.87 2.04 0.30
N ASP A 657 36.98 1.20 -0.74
CA ASP A 657 37.92 1.42 -1.83
C ASP A 657 37.57 2.66 -2.65
N LEU A 658 36.26 2.99 -2.74
CA LEU A 658 35.76 4.12 -3.50
C LEU A 658 35.83 5.44 -2.76
N TYR A 659 35.58 5.46 -1.44
CA TYR A 659 35.34 6.72 -0.72
C TYR A 659 36.39 7.05 0.36
N ILE A 660 37.29 6.13 0.69
CA ILE A 660 38.22 6.31 1.82
C ILE A 660 39.66 6.38 1.30
N GLN A 661 40.33 7.49 1.59
CA GLN A 661 41.74 7.67 1.24
C GLN A 661 42.62 6.71 2.06
N LYS A 662 43.65 6.16 1.42
CA LYS A 662 44.55 5.15 2.00
C LYS A 662 45.71 5.75 2.76
#